data_AF-A0A924GWL9-F1
#
_entry.id   AF-A0A924GWL9-F1
#
_cell.length_a   1.000
_cell.length_b   1.000
_cell.length_c   1.000
_cell.angle_alpha   90.00
_cell.angle_beta   90.00
_cell.angle_gamma   90.00
#
_symmetry.space_group_name_H-M   'P 1'
#
loop_
_entity.id
_entity.type
_entity.pdbx_description
1 polymer ?
#
loop_
_entity_poly.entity_id
_entity_poly.type
_entity_poly.pdbx_seq_one_letter_code
_entity_poly.pdbx_strand_id
1 'polypeptide(L)'
;NISEDRVLRQMLALVQATLRTNYWRTGVGASGDAGPRRQFLSFKLDSAQIPGLPAPRPLYEIFVYSPRFEGIHLRGGRVARGGLRWSDRPDDFRTEVLGLVKAQMVKNTVIVPVGSKGGSVLKKAPPQTDRDAFMKEGIACYQDYLRGLLDLTDNLVNGRNVPPPHVMRIDGDDSYLVVAADKGTATFSDFANAVSAEYGHWLGDAFASGGSVGYDHKVMGITARGAWESVKRHFRELGTDIQSTDFTVVGVGDMSGDVFGNGMLLSKHIRLVAAFDHRHIFIDPTPDSATTFKERERLFALPRSSWSDYETSLISAGGGVWARSEKSIPISPQARAALGIVAETLTATELVTAILEAPVDLLYNGGIGTYVKASSETHADVGDRANDALRINGNALRCKVIGEGGNLGFTQRGRIEAALNGVRLYTDAIDNSAGVDTSDHEVNIKILLGIAVADGKLNSDQRNAVLPTMTDDVAALVLRDNYFQTQALSVGRREASALLDAHAQFIRYLEKNGRLNRAIEFLPQEEDIAQRKSKGVGLTTPEQAVLLAYSKMWLNDEIVESDVPEDSWIGSALARYFPVAMREQFGDCIQRHPLRREIIATHVLNSMINRVGSTFVHQMIELTGAKPSDVVRGYLLSREVFASVGVWQKIEALDNVVADSVQYEMIVEWRRLITRATMWFMRSRRLEEPTDRAAARLAPAVSFVRKRLEPQASPRVAGWIEAGVPAALAQQVGAADQLFNALDIAEVAEVSKASLDVAAEVLFGVGERLGLEQLRQQIDLLPADTNWQTLAKVALAGDLADLQNSIVRDAVQGEGAAAADKLAGWEGRNPLTFARARRLLADLRETTSPDLAMLSVALRELRNLATQ
;
A
#
# COMPACT_ATOMS: atom_id res chain seq x y z
N ASN A 1 -23.29 35.90 28.59
CA ASN A 1 -22.13 35.09 29.04
C ASN A 1 -21.53 34.41 27.81
N ILE A 2 -20.25 34.63 27.49
CA ILE A 2 -19.60 34.07 26.28
C ILE A 2 -19.52 32.54 26.32
N SER A 3 -19.37 31.95 27.51
CA SER A 3 -19.30 30.49 27.66
C SER A 3 -20.64 29.84 27.32
N GLU A 4 -21.75 30.41 27.81
CA GLU A 4 -23.10 29.95 27.49
C GLU A 4 -23.41 30.08 25.99
N ASP A 5 -23.08 31.22 25.37
CA ASP A 5 -23.23 31.41 23.92
C ASP A 5 -22.43 30.36 23.12
N ARG A 6 -21.19 30.08 23.52
CA ARG A 6 -20.36 29.04 22.89
C ARG A 6 -21.00 27.66 23.00
N VAL A 7 -21.51 27.30 24.18
CA VAL A 7 -22.20 26.01 24.41
C VAL A 7 -23.46 25.93 23.55
N LEU A 8 -24.30 26.96 23.54
CA LEU A 8 -25.53 26.99 22.73
C LEU A 8 -25.24 26.91 21.22
N ARG A 9 -24.21 27.60 20.73
CA ARG A 9 -23.77 27.50 19.33
C ARG A 9 -23.27 26.10 18.98
N GLN A 10 -22.51 25.46 19.86
CA GLN A 10 -22.05 24.08 19.65
C GLN A 10 -23.21 23.09 19.67
N MET A 11 -24.18 23.25 20.58
CA MET A 11 -25.38 22.43 20.61
C MET A 11 -26.21 22.61 19.32
N LEU A 12 -26.40 23.85 18.87
CA LEU A 12 -27.09 24.14 17.62
C LEU A 12 -26.36 23.49 16.43
N ALA A 13 -25.04 23.59 16.38
CA ALA A 13 -24.25 22.98 15.31
C ALA A 13 -24.37 21.45 15.30
N LEU A 14 -24.38 20.79 16.47
CA LEU A 14 -24.60 19.34 16.56
C LEU A 14 -26.00 18.94 16.08
N VAL A 15 -27.03 19.71 16.44
CA VAL A 15 -28.40 19.48 15.95
C VAL A 15 -28.46 19.63 14.44
N GLN A 16 -27.85 20.68 13.88
CA GLN A 16 -27.80 20.91 12.43
C GLN A 16 -26.98 19.86 11.67
N ALA A 17 -25.94 19.32 12.30
CA ALA A 17 -25.10 18.26 11.74
C ALA A 17 -25.73 16.86 11.83
N THR A 18 -26.86 16.69 12.53
CA THR A 18 -27.50 15.37 12.71
C THR A 18 -28.21 14.93 11.43
N LEU A 19 -27.76 13.83 10.85
CA LEU A 19 -28.28 13.24 9.61
C LEU A 19 -29.35 12.17 9.85
N ARG A 20 -29.17 11.34 10.90
CA ARG A 20 -30.09 10.26 11.26
C ARG A 20 -30.20 10.12 12.79
N THR A 21 -31.37 9.68 13.28
CA THR A 21 -31.55 9.28 14.68
C THR A 21 -32.56 8.14 14.84
N ASN A 22 -32.31 7.28 15.82
CA ASN A 22 -33.15 6.12 16.13
C ASN A 22 -34.24 6.45 17.18
N TYR A 23 -34.43 7.73 17.52
CA TYR A 23 -35.34 8.16 18.60
C TYR A 23 -36.77 7.59 18.50
N TRP A 24 -37.28 7.42 17.27
CA TRP A 24 -38.62 6.88 17.01
C TRP A 24 -38.69 5.36 16.85
N ARG A 25 -37.55 4.66 16.97
CA ARG A 25 -37.49 3.19 16.86
C ARG A 25 -38.13 2.52 18.07
N THR A 26 -38.91 1.48 17.79
CA THR A 26 -39.56 0.60 18.77
C THR A 26 -39.31 -0.86 18.42
N GLY A 27 -39.55 -1.76 19.37
CA GLY A 27 -39.48 -3.21 19.13
C GLY A 27 -38.05 -3.77 19.20
N VAL A 28 -37.83 -4.93 18.58
CA VAL A 28 -36.55 -5.68 18.53
C VAL A 28 -36.15 -5.91 17.07
N GLY A 29 -34.85 -6.02 16.78
CA GLY A 29 -34.37 -6.25 15.40
C GLY A 29 -34.75 -5.15 14.41
N ALA A 30 -34.97 -5.53 13.15
CA ALA A 30 -35.22 -4.62 12.03
C ALA A 30 -36.70 -4.33 11.72
N SER A 31 -37.66 -5.01 12.37
CA SER A 31 -39.06 -5.07 11.91
C SER A 31 -39.82 -3.73 11.97
N GLY A 32 -39.47 -2.87 12.93
CA GLY A 32 -40.21 -1.62 13.17
C GLY A 32 -41.56 -1.85 13.86
N ASP A 33 -41.81 -3.05 14.38
CA ASP A 33 -43.06 -3.38 15.08
C ASP A 33 -43.25 -2.53 16.35
N ALA A 34 -44.52 -2.43 16.77
CA ALA A 34 -44.86 -1.81 18.03
C ALA A 34 -44.20 -2.56 19.20
N GLY A 35 -43.57 -1.83 20.11
CA GLY A 35 -42.85 -2.40 21.24
C GLY A 35 -42.24 -1.32 22.12
N PRO A 36 -41.45 -1.70 23.15
CA PRO A 36 -40.75 -0.72 23.97
C PRO A 36 -39.78 0.10 23.10
N ARG A 37 -39.56 1.36 23.51
CA ARG A 37 -38.49 2.18 22.93
C ARG A 37 -37.13 1.54 23.23
N ARG A 38 -36.15 1.81 22.36
CA ARG A 38 -34.77 1.41 22.59
C ARG A 38 -34.25 1.97 23.92
N GLN A 39 -33.43 1.19 24.62
CA GLN A 39 -32.75 1.61 25.86
C GLN A 39 -31.46 2.43 25.60
N PHE A 40 -31.25 2.81 24.33
CA PHE A 40 -30.14 3.61 23.85
C PHE A 40 -30.64 4.56 22.75
N LEU A 41 -29.94 5.68 22.57
CA LEU A 41 -30.17 6.65 21.50
C LEU A 41 -28.94 6.72 20.60
N SER A 42 -29.17 6.78 19.31
CA SER A 42 -28.14 6.87 18.28
C SER A 42 -28.34 8.13 17.44
N PHE A 43 -27.23 8.79 17.11
CA PHE A 43 -27.18 9.95 16.22
C PHE A 43 -26.07 9.75 15.20
N LYS A 44 -26.39 9.86 13.91
CA LYS A 44 -25.40 9.95 12.84
C LYS A 44 -25.15 11.42 12.54
N LEU A 45 -23.90 11.85 12.62
CA LEU A 45 -23.48 13.24 12.51
C LEU A 45 -22.57 13.43 11.28
N ASP A 46 -22.77 14.52 10.55
CA ASP A 46 -21.81 15.02 9.56
C ASP A 46 -20.66 15.75 10.28
N SER A 47 -19.49 15.11 10.37
CA SER A 47 -18.37 15.70 11.12
C SER A 47 -17.80 16.95 10.46
N ALA A 48 -18.02 17.17 9.15
CA ALA A 48 -17.53 18.37 8.48
C ALA A 48 -18.27 19.63 8.95
N GLN A 49 -19.53 19.48 9.36
CA GLN A 49 -20.40 20.55 9.82
C GLN A 49 -20.22 20.93 11.29
N ILE A 50 -19.46 20.14 12.08
CA ILE A 50 -19.26 20.40 13.51
C ILE A 50 -18.04 21.31 13.72
N PRO A 51 -18.22 22.55 14.23
CA PRO A 51 -17.13 23.49 14.43
C PRO A 51 -16.14 23.03 15.49
N GLY A 52 -14.85 23.19 15.22
CA GLY A 52 -13.78 22.91 16.19
C GLY A 52 -13.45 21.43 16.37
N LEU A 53 -14.00 20.52 15.56
CA LEU A 53 -13.54 19.13 15.56
C LEU A 53 -12.06 19.05 15.10
N PRO A 54 -11.23 18.28 15.83
CA PRO A 54 -9.85 18.02 15.44
C PRO A 54 -9.80 17.26 14.10
N ALA A 55 -8.72 17.48 13.35
CA ALA A 55 -8.46 16.76 12.12
C ALA A 55 -7.73 15.42 12.39
N PRO A 56 -7.87 14.41 11.52
CA PRO A 56 -8.75 14.36 10.36
C PRO A 56 -10.22 14.28 10.77
N ARG A 57 -11.11 14.97 10.02
CA ARG A 57 -12.55 14.92 10.27
C ARG A 57 -13.14 13.72 9.52
N PRO A 58 -13.69 12.70 10.21
CA PRO A 58 -14.34 11.58 9.55
C PRO A 58 -15.53 12.06 8.72
N LEU A 59 -15.94 11.31 7.69
CA LEU A 59 -17.17 11.59 6.96
C LEU A 59 -18.37 11.60 7.91
N TYR A 60 -18.47 10.56 8.75
CA TYR A 60 -19.54 10.44 9.75
C TYR A 60 -19.02 10.03 11.12
N GLU A 61 -19.64 10.58 12.16
CA GLU A 61 -19.63 10.01 13.51
C GLU A 61 -21.02 9.41 13.81
N ILE A 62 -21.06 8.16 14.24
CA ILE A 62 -22.27 7.58 14.85
C ILE A 62 -22.05 7.54 16.35
N PHE A 63 -22.79 8.36 17.08
CA PHE A 63 -22.78 8.40 18.54
C PHE A 63 -23.92 7.55 19.09
N VAL A 64 -23.63 6.66 20.04
CA VAL A 64 -24.62 5.81 20.72
C VAL A 64 -24.52 6.03 22.22
N TYR A 65 -25.64 6.39 22.84
CA TYR A 65 -25.73 6.70 24.26
C TYR A 65 -26.74 5.83 24.98
N SER A 66 -26.33 5.26 26.11
CA SER A 66 -27.19 4.57 27.07
C SER A 66 -26.81 4.95 28.51
N PRO A 67 -27.71 4.82 29.49
CA PRO A 67 -27.31 4.89 30.91
C PRO A 67 -26.30 3.81 31.33
N ARG A 68 -26.12 2.74 30.53
CA ARG A 68 -25.19 1.63 30.79
C ARG A 68 -23.83 1.79 30.11
N PHE A 69 -23.80 2.39 28.91
CA PHE A 69 -22.60 2.55 28.10
C PHE A 69 -22.68 3.78 27.20
N GLU A 70 -21.54 4.18 26.66
CA GLU A 70 -21.44 5.22 25.63
C GLU A 70 -20.48 4.74 24.55
N GLY A 71 -20.76 5.03 23.28
CA GLY A 71 -19.93 4.59 22.17
C GLY A 71 -19.95 5.54 20.97
N ILE A 72 -18.87 5.52 20.20
CA ILE A 72 -18.75 6.23 18.92
C ILE A 72 -18.22 5.31 17.83
N HIS A 73 -18.68 5.53 16.59
CA HIS A 73 -18.10 4.95 15.38
C HIS A 73 -17.77 6.04 14.37
N LEU A 74 -16.49 6.23 14.09
CA LEU A 74 -15.95 7.21 13.15
C LEU A 74 -15.68 6.55 11.80
N ARG A 75 -16.23 7.07 10.71
CA ARG A 75 -16.09 6.52 9.34
C ARG A 75 -15.41 7.51 8.42
N GLY A 76 -14.35 7.09 7.73
CA GLY A 76 -13.69 7.90 6.70
C GLY A 76 -14.47 8.00 5.38
N GLY A 77 -15.43 7.11 5.13
CA GLY A 77 -16.18 7.04 3.87
C GLY A 77 -17.43 6.15 3.95
N ARG A 78 -18.14 6.02 2.84
CA ARG A 78 -19.36 5.19 2.73
C ARG A 78 -19.04 3.69 2.79
N VAL A 79 -18.04 3.24 2.05
CA VAL A 79 -17.52 1.88 2.18
C VAL A 79 -16.34 1.93 3.14
N ALA A 80 -16.59 1.69 4.43
CA ALA A 80 -15.58 1.82 5.47
C ALA A 80 -15.59 0.64 6.46
N ARG A 81 -14.42 0.34 7.02
CA ARG A 81 -14.21 -0.79 7.93
C ARG A 81 -13.21 -0.45 9.02
N GLY A 82 -13.47 -0.98 10.21
CA GLY A 82 -12.46 -1.04 11.26
C GLY A 82 -12.95 -1.63 12.57
N GLY A 83 -11.99 -1.78 13.48
CA GLY A 83 -12.19 -2.44 14.77
C GLY A 83 -13.07 -1.64 15.73
N LEU A 84 -13.83 -2.35 16.57
CA LEU A 84 -14.58 -1.78 17.70
C LEU A 84 -13.85 -2.05 19.01
N ARG A 85 -13.32 -1.01 19.64
CA ARG A 85 -12.59 -1.13 20.91
C ARG A 85 -13.53 -1.07 22.12
N TRP A 86 -13.32 -1.95 23.08
CA TRP A 86 -13.81 -1.71 24.44
C TRP A 86 -12.70 -0.97 25.20
N SER A 87 -12.92 0.32 25.42
CA SER A 87 -11.94 1.20 26.06
C SER A 87 -12.06 1.15 27.58
N ASP A 88 -10.91 1.18 28.24
CA ASP A 88 -10.72 1.33 29.68
C ASP A 88 -10.57 2.81 30.09
N ARG A 89 -10.78 3.76 29.16
CA ARG A 89 -10.53 5.19 29.35
C ARG A 89 -11.80 6.05 29.21
N PRO A 90 -12.70 6.06 30.21
CA PRO A 90 -14.01 6.73 30.10
C PRO A 90 -13.92 8.23 29.79
N ASP A 91 -12.87 8.92 30.26
CA ASP A 91 -12.74 10.38 30.13
C ASP A 91 -12.17 10.84 28.78
N ASP A 92 -11.48 9.96 28.03
CA ASP A 92 -10.78 10.35 26.79
C ASP A 92 -10.86 9.31 25.65
N PHE A 93 -11.72 8.29 25.76
CA PHE A 93 -11.88 7.25 24.72
C PHE A 93 -12.20 7.83 23.33
N ARG A 94 -12.85 9.00 23.25
CA ARG A 94 -13.13 9.67 21.97
C ARG A 94 -11.84 10.08 21.25
N THR A 95 -10.87 10.62 21.99
CA THR A 95 -9.54 10.97 21.48
C THR A 95 -8.76 9.72 21.10
N GLU A 96 -8.86 8.67 21.91
CA GLU A 96 -8.26 7.35 21.59
C GLU A 96 -8.78 6.81 20.25
N VAL A 97 -10.11 6.76 20.06
CA VAL A 97 -10.74 6.26 18.83
C VAL A 97 -10.38 7.13 17.62
N LEU A 98 -10.27 8.45 17.79
CA LEU A 98 -9.83 9.34 16.73
C LEU A 98 -8.37 9.08 16.31
N GLY A 99 -7.47 8.85 17.27
CA GLY A 99 -6.09 8.47 16.96
C GLY A 99 -6.01 7.15 16.17
N LEU A 100 -6.86 6.18 16.52
CA LEU A 100 -6.92 4.88 15.85
C LEU A 100 -7.54 4.96 14.44
N VAL A 101 -8.59 5.77 14.23
CA VAL A 101 -9.17 5.90 12.88
C VAL A 101 -8.16 6.53 11.91
N LYS A 102 -7.34 7.49 12.36
CA LYS A 102 -6.26 8.08 11.56
C LYS A 102 -5.28 7.00 11.07
N ALA A 103 -4.79 6.16 11.98
CA ALA A 103 -3.90 5.05 11.61
C ALA A 103 -4.58 4.07 10.63
N GLN A 104 -5.88 3.80 10.84
CA GLN A 104 -6.65 2.91 9.98
C GLN A 104 -6.85 3.45 8.56
N MET A 105 -6.96 4.78 8.38
CA MET A 105 -7.10 5.39 7.06
C MET A 105 -5.90 5.10 6.16
N VAL A 106 -4.68 5.19 6.69
CA VAL A 106 -3.43 4.87 5.97
C VAL A 106 -3.29 3.36 5.75
N LYS A 107 -3.60 2.56 6.79
CA LYS A 107 -3.49 1.09 6.74
C LYS A 107 -4.44 0.44 5.73
N ASN A 108 -5.64 0.99 5.57
CA ASN A 108 -6.66 0.43 4.68
C ASN A 108 -6.43 0.74 3.19
N THR A 109 -5.38 1.48 2.83
CA THR A 109 -5.13 1.86 1.42
C THR A 109 -4.82 0.70 0.49
N VAL A 110 -4.61 -0.49 1.04
CA VAL A 110 -4.40 -1.74 0.29
C VAL A 110 -5.69 -2.51 0.05
N ILE A 111 -6.79 -2.16 0.74
CA ILE A 111 -8.08 -2.86 0.68
C ILE A 111 -9.19 -1.96 0.15
N VAL A 112 -10.34 -2.57 -0.09
CA VAL A 112 -11.53 -1.90 -0.64
C VAL A 112 -12.12 -0.82 0.28
N PRO A 113 -12.44 -1.11 1.56
CA PRO A 113 -13.04 -0.11 2.44
C PRO A 113 -12.02 0.86 3.03
N VAL A 114 -12.34 2.15 3.05
CA VAL A 114 -11.53 3.14 3.78
C VAL A 114 -11.60 2.92 5.29
N GLY A 115 -10.72 3.59 6.05
CA GLY A 115 -10.64 3.44 7.50
C GLY A 115 -11.92 3.86 8.24
N SER A 116 -12.38 3.00 9.17
CA SER A 116 -13.27 3.39 10.26
C SER A 116 -12.71 2.94 11.60
N LYS A 117 -13.26 3.44 12.71
CA LYS A 117 -12.98 2.92 14.04
C LYS A 117 -14.15 3.18 14.96
N GLY A 118 -14.50 2.20 15.78
CA GLY A 118 -15.41 2.44 16.89
C GLY A 118 -14.76 2.21 18.24
N GLY A 119 -15.36 2.79 19.26
CA GLY A 119 -15.01 2.52 20.65
C GLY A 119 -16.19 2.74 21.56
N SER A 120 -16.25 1.96 22.64
CA SER A 120 -17.27 2.09 23.67
C SER A 120 -16.68 1.95 25.06
N VAL A 121 -17.35 2.56 26.04
CA VAL A 121 -17.00 2.53 27.47
C VAL A 121 -18.23 2.14 28.27
N LEU A 122 -18.02 1.34 29.32
CA LEU A 122 -19.08 1.00 30.27
C LEU A 122 -19.19 2.10 31.33
N LYS A 123 -20.42 2.54 31.61
CA LYS A 123 -20.73 3.56 32.63
C LYS A 123 -21.14 2.95 33.96
N LYS A 124 -21.64 1.71 33.93
CA LYS A 124 -22.11 0.95 35.10
C LYS A 124 -21.54 -0.46 35.13
N ALA A 125 -20.24 -0.58 34.89
CA ALA A 125 -19.57 -1.87 34.92
C ALA A 125 -19.59 -2.49 36.33
N PRO A 126 -19.86 -3.80 36.45
CA PRO A 126 -19.56 -4.55 37.66
C PRO A 126 -18.06 -4.41 38.04
N PRO A 127 -17.68 -4.63 39.31
CA PRO A 127 -16.28 -4.65 39.70
C PRO A 127 -15.48 -5.68 38.88
N GLN A 128 -14.29 -5.33 38.40
CA GLN A 128 -13.43 -6.24 37.61
C GLN A 128 -13.02 -7.52 38.37
N THR A 129 -13.15 -7.51 39.70
CA THR A 129 -12.94 -8.69 40.55
C THR A 129 -14.00 -9.77 40.29
N ASP A 130 -15.20 -9.40 39.84
CA ASP A 130 -16.24 -10.30 39.35
C ASP A 130 -16.17 -10.40 37.82
N ARG A 131 -15.21 -11.20 37.35
CA ARG A 131 -14.88 -11.31 35.92
C ARG A 131 -16.06 -11.75 35.06
N ASP A 132 -16.87 -12.68 35.55
CA ASP A 132 -18.00 -13.23 34.80
C ASP A 132 -19.10 -12.18 34.62
N ALA A 133 -19.45 -11.47 35.70
CA ALA A 133 -20.43 -10.38 35.61
C ALA A 133 -19.93 -9.22 34.74
N PHE A 134 -18.65 -8.84 34.88
CA PHE A 134 -18.03 -7.79 34.08
C PHE A 134 -18.04 -8.12 32.58
N MET A 135 -17.63 -9.34 32.21
CA MET A 135 -17.64 -9.80 30.81
C MET A 135 -19.06 -9.89 30.25
N LYS A 136 -20.01 -10.39 31.04
CA LYS A 136 -21.41 -10.48 30.61
C LYS A 136 -22.02 -9.09 30.34
N GLU A 137 -21.75 -8.11 31.19
CA GLU A 137 -22.20 -6.73 30.98
C GLU A 137 -21.54 -6.11 29.75
N GLY A 138 -20.24 -6.34 29.57
CA GLY A 138 -19.48 -5.90 28.40
C GLY A 138 -20.05 -6.42 27.08
N ILE A 139 -20.33 -7.73 27.02
CA ILE A 139 -20.95 -8.38 25.85
C ILE A 139 -22.35 -7.79 25.59
N ALA A 140 -23.17 -7.65 26.63
CA ALA A 140 -24.52 -7.11 26.48
C ALA A 140 -24.50 -5.65 25.95
N CYS A 141 -23.64 -4.79 26.50
CA CYS A 141 -23.50 -3.41 26.03
C CYS A 141 -22.90 -3.34 24.62
N TYR A 142 -21.97 -4.22 24.28
CA TYR A 142 -21.42 -4.33 22.93
C TYR A 142 -22.50 -4.70 21.90
N GLN A 143 -23.37 -5.66 22.23
CA GLN A 143 -24.50 -6.01 21.37
C GLN A 143 -25.47 -4.83 21.21
N ASP A 144 -25.83 -4.14 22.29
CA ASP A 144 -26.69 -2.95 22.23
C ASP A 144 -26.04 -1.80 21.45
N TYR A 145 -24.73 -1.63 21.56
CA TYR A 145 -23.97 -0.68 20.75
C TYR A 145 -24.10 -0.99 19.26
N LEU A 146 -23.92 -2.26 18.86
CA LEU A 146 -24.11 -2.70 17.47
C LEU A 146 -25.55 -2.52 16.98
N ARG A 147 -26.55 -2.82 17.82
CA ARG A 147 -27.96 -2.53 17.52
C ARG A 147 -28.17 -1.03 17.30
N GLY A 148 -27.51 -0.19 18.09
CA GLY A 148 -27.49 1.25 17.92
C GLY A 148 -26.90 1.71 16.58
N LEU A 149 -25.87 1.05 16.07
CA LEU A 149 -25.30 1.32 14.75
C LEU A 149 -26.24 0.85 13.62
N LEU A 150 -26.77 -0.38 13.72
CA LEU A 150 -27.66 -0.96 12.71
C LEU A 150 -29.03 -0.31 12.66
N ASP A 151 -29.51 0.27 13.76
CA ASP A 151 -30.72 1.10 13.78
C ASP A 151 -30.63 2.33 12.85
N LEU A 152 -29.42 2.78 12.50
CA LEU A 152 -29.20 3.92 11.60
C LEU A 152 -28.66 3.50 10.22
N THR A 153 -28.41 2.23 9.98
CA THR A 153 -27.80 1.70 8.75
C THR A 153 -28.89 1.17 7.82
N ASP A 154 -28.82 1.49 6.53
CA ASP A 154 -29.74 0.94 5.54
C ASP A 154 -29.42 -0.55 5.29
N ASN A 155 -30.39 -1.31 4.80
CA ASN A 155 -30.17 -2.70 4.36
C ASN A 155 -30.09 -2.77 2.83
N LEU A 156 -29.57 -3.87 2.26
CA LEU A 156 -29.55 -4.12 0.82
C LEU A 156 -30.37 -5.37 0.50
N VAL A 157 -31.60 -5.18 0.01
CA VAL A 157 -32.54 -6.26 -0.29
C VAL A 157 -32.72 -6.35 -1.80
N ASN A 158 -32.38 -7.50 -2.40
CA ASN A 158 -32.43 -7.72 -3.85
C ASN A 158 -31.70 -6.61 -4.64
N GLY A 159 -30.55 -6.17 -4.14
CA GLY A 159 -29.72 -5.11 -4.74
C GLY A 159 -30.28 -3.70 -4.61
N ARG A 160 -31.32 -3.48 -3.80
CA ARG A 160 -31.90 -2.15 -3.53
C ARG A 160 -31.71 -1.76 -2.08
N ASN A 161 -31.33 -0.52 -1.83
CA ASN A 161 -31.23 0.01 -0.48
C ASN A 161 -32.63 0.11 0.14
N VAL A 162 -32.76 -0.38 1.37
CA VAL A 162 -33.99 -0.33 2.16
C VAL A 162 -33.66 0.40 3.47
N PRO A 163 -34.20 1.60 3.72
CA PRO A 163 -33.94 2.32 4.95
C PRO A 163 -34.53 1.64 6.18
N PRO A 164 -33.93 1.82 7.37
CA PRO A 164 -34.51 1.32 8.62
C PRO A 164 -35.86 2.02 8.90
N PRO A 165 -36.91 1.28 9.32
CA PRO A 165 -38.20 1.88 9.61
C PRO A 165 -38.13 2.80 10.82
N HIS A 166 -38.95 3.85 10.84
CA HIS A 166 -39.03 4.84 11.92
C HIS A 166 -37.71 5.57 12.23
N VAL A 167 -36.95 5.88 11.17
CA VAL A 167 -35.74 6.72 11.24
C VAL A 167 -35.95 7.96 10.39
N MET A 168 -35.70 9.13 10.99
CA MET A 168 -35.58 10.37 10.22
C MET A 168 -34.25 10.36 9.48
N ARG A 169 -34.26 10.53 8.16
CA ARG A 169 -33.08 10.46 7.29
C ARG A 169 -32.99 11.72 6.44
N ILE A 170 -31.87 12.44 6.57
CA ILE A 170 -31.59 13.68 5.81
C ILE A 170 -30.50 13.44 4.74
N ASP A 171 -29.69 12.38 4.91
CA ASP A 171 -28.65 11.96 3.98
C ASP A 171 -29.15 10.94 2.94
N GLY A 172 -28.25 10.54 2.04
CA GLY A 172 -28.49 9.50 1.04
C GLY A 172 -28.38 8.08 1.60
N ASP A 173 -28.43 7.09 0.70
CA ASP A 173 -28.33 5.67 1.07
C ASP A 173 -26.96 5.32 1.68
N ASP A 174 -26.99 4.45 2.69
CA ASP A 174 -25.85 4.03 3.48
C ASP A 174 -26.06 2.62 4.06
N SER A 175 -25.81 1.61 3.24
CA SER A 175 -26.04 0.20 3.59
C SER A 175 -24.79 -0.60 3.95
N TYR A 176 -23.60 -0.02 3.81
CA TYR A 176 -22.35 -0.72 4.08
C TYR A 176 -21.80 -0.39 5.48
N LEU A 177 -21.81 -1.37 6.37
CA LEU A 177 -21.21 -1.28 7.71
C LEU A 177 -20.51 -2.61 8.03
N VAL A 178 -19.18 -2.63 7.97
CA VAL A 178 -18.36 -3.78 8.40
C VAL A 178 -17.57 -3.41 9.64
N VAL A 179 -17.62 -4.27 10.64
CA VAL A 179 -16.90 -4.11 11.91
C VAL A 179 -15.82 -5.18 12.04
N ALA A 180 -14.85 -4.94 12.91
CA ALA A 180 -13.85 -5.95 13.26
C ALA A 180 -13.60 -5.95 14.77
N ALA A 181 -12.95 -7.01 15.25
CA ALA A 181 -12.47 -7.07 16.63
C ALA A 181 -11.29 -6.10 16.86
N ASP A 182 -11.14 -5.64 18.10
CA ASP A 182 -10.00 -4.83 18.57
C ASP A 182 -9.70 -5.16 20.05
N LYS A 183 -8.88 -4.34 20.73
CA LYS A 183 -8.60 -4.47 22.17
C LYS A 183 -9.92 -4.52 22.94
N GLY A 184 -10.06 -5.55 23.79
CA GLY A 184 -11.24 -5.79 24.62
C GLY A 184 -12.42 -6.47 23.90
N THR A 185 -12.33 -6.70 22.58
CA THR A 185 -13.39 -7.35 21.78
C THR A 185 -12.86 -8.46 20.88
N ALA A 186 -11.64 -8.96 21.13
CA ALA A 186 -10.93 -9.94 20.30
C ALA A 186 -11.77 -11.17 19.89
N THR A 187 -12.65 -11.64 20.78
CA THR A 187 -13.50 -12.82 20.55
C THR A 187 -14.96 -12.47 20.19
N PHE A 188 -15.26 -11.21 19.90
CA PHE A 188 -16.65 -10.73 19.82
C PHE A 188 -17.26 -10.75 18.41
N SER A 189 -16.51 -11.15 17.37
CA SER A 189 -17.02 -11.20 15.99
C SER A 189 -18.28 -12.05 15.84
N ASP A 190 -18.40 -13.16 16.57
CA ASP A 190 -19.59 -14.00 16.55
C ASP A 190 -20.82 -13.31 17.15
N PHE A 191 -20.65 -12.51 18.20
CA PHE A 191 -21.74 -11.68 18.74
C PHE A 191 -22.16 -10.62 17.73
N ALA A 192 -21.21 -10.04 16.99
CA ALA A 192 -21.52 -9.06 15.95
C ALA A 192 -22.32 -9.67 14.79
N ASN A 193 -21.89 -10.84 14.31
CA ASN A 193 -22.59 -11.56 13.26
C ASN A 193 -23.97 -12.06 13.72
N ALA A 194 -24.14 -12.43 15.00
CA ALA A 194 -25.44 -12.74 15.57
C ALA A 194 -26.40 -11.54 15.58
N VAL A 195 -25.91 -10.34 15.89
CA VAL A 195 -26.72 -9.10 15.82
C VAL A 195 -27.03 -8.73 14.36
N SER A 196 -26.10 -8.92 13.43
CA SER A 196 -26.36 -8.76 11.98
C SER A 196 -27.50 -9.68 11.52
N ALA A 197 -27.48 -10.95 11.96
CA ALA A 197 -28.54 -11.92 11.69
C ALA A 197 -29.88 -11.54 12.34
N GLU A 198 -29.88 -11.02 13.58
CA GLU A 198 -31.07 -10.47 14.25
C GLU A 198 -31.75 -9.36 13.40
N TYR A 199 -30.95 -8.57 12.69
CA TYR A 199 -31.43 -7.49 11.82
C TYR A 199 -31.75 -7.94 10.39
N GLY A 200 -31.45 -9.18 10.02
CA GLY A 200 -31.52 -9.62 8.62
C GLY A 200 -30.67 -8.76 7.70
N HIS A 201 -29.55 -8.22 8.20
CA HIS A 201 -28.68 -7.33 7.44
C HIS A 201 -27.99 -8.11 6.32
N TRP A 202 -27.90 -7.53 5.13
CA TRP A 202 -27.47 -8.20 3.89
C TRP A 202 -26.05 -8.77 3.94
N LEU A 203 -25.17 -8.19 4.77
CA LEU A 203 -23.83 -8.72 4.99
C LEU A 203 -23.83 -10.05 5.75
N GLY A 204 -24.90 -10.39 6.48
CA GLY A 204 -24.96 -11.64 7.26
C GLY A 204 -23.74 -11.79 8.17
N ASP A 205 -23.00 -12.89 8.01
CA ASP A 205 -21.76 -13.18 8.74
C ASP A 205 -20.47 -12.62 8.10
N ALA A 206 -20.62 -11.82 7.05
CA ALA A 206 -19.59 -10.90 6.55
C ALA A 206 -19.60 -9.55 7.28
N PHE A 207 -20.58 -9.31 8.17
CA PHE A 207 -20.67 -8.08 8.96
C PHE A 207 -19.45 -7.88 9.88
N ALA A 208 -18.93 -8.97 10.45
CA ALA A 208 -17.69 -9.01 11.19
C ALA A 208 -16.76 -10.13 10.73
N SER A 209 -15.50 -9.78 10.43
CA SER A 209 -14.44 -10.72 10.06
C SER A 209 -13.79 -11.37 11.28
N GLY A 210 -13.19 -12.56 11.13
CA GLY A 210 -12.39 -13.22 12.18
C GLY A 210 -13.21 -13.85 13.32
N GLY A 211 -14.43 -14.32 13.02
CA GLY A 211 -15.26 -15.14 13.91
C GLY A 211 -14.99 -16.64 13.77
N SER A 212 -15.86 -17.48 14.36
CA SER A 212 -15.76 -18.95 14.29
C SER A 212 -15.87 -19.54 12.88
N VAL A 213 -16.46 -18.78 11.95
CA VAL A 213 -16.54 -19.10 10.52
C VAL A 213 -15.79 -18.01 9.76
N GLY A 214 -14.47 -18.16 9.59
CA GLY A 214 -13.57 -17.18 8.98
C GLY A 214 -12.13 -17.70 8.89
N TYR A 215 -11.19 -16.85 8.46
CA TYR A 215 -9.78 -17.22 8.49
C TYR A 215 -9.19 -16.92 9.88
N ASP A 216 -8.57 -17.93 10.49
CA ASP A 216 -7.82 -17.73 11.74
C ASP A 216 -6.45 -17.15 11.40
N HIS A 217 -6.25 -15.86 11.68
CA HIS A 217 -5.03 -15.15 11.36
C HIS A 217 -3.80 -15.69 12.11
N LYS A 218 -3.98 -16.24 13.31
CA LYS A 218 -2.90 -16.81 14.11
C LYS A 218 -2.47 -18.16 13.55
N VAL A 219 -3.42 -19.01 13.17
CA VAL A 219 -3.13 -20.29 12.50
C VAL A 219 -2.49 -20.07 11.14
N MET A 220 -2.99 -19.09 10.38
CA MET A 220 -2.43 -18.72 9.08
C MET A 220 -1.08 -17.98 9.18
N GLY A 221 -0.80 -17.39 10.34
CA GLY A 221 0.38 -16.56 10.63
C GLY A 221 0.48 -15.32 9.74
N ILE A 222 -0.62 -14.87 9.16
CA ILE A 222 -0.60 -14.02 7.95
C ILE A 222 -0.04 -12.62 8.24
N THR A 223 -0.36 -12.04 9.39
CA THR A 223 0.18 -10.73 9.81
C THR A 223 1.70 -10.78 9.96
N ALA A 224 2.23 -11.83 10.60
CA ALA A 224 3.66 -12.03 10.79
C ALA A 224 4.36 -12.30 9.46
N ARG A 225 3.77 -13.14 8.58
CA ARG A 225 4.26 -13.43 7.23
C ARG A 225 4.34 -12.16 6.38
N GLY A 226 3.33 -11.28 6.45
CA GLY A 226 3.33 -9.97 5.79
C GLY A 226 4.48 -9.08 6.25
N ALA A 227 4.66 -8.94 7.56
CA ALA A 227 5.76 -8.15 8.12
C ALA A 227 7.13 -8.74 7.74
N TRP A 228 7.20 -10.06 7.61
CA TRP A 228 8.41 -10.75 7.20
C TRP A 228 8.81 -10.50 5.75
N GLU A 229 7.85 -10.19 4.85
CA GLU A 229 8.20 -9.74 3.48
C GLU A 229 9.03 -8.45 3.50
N SER A 230 8.67 -7.49 4.38
CA SER A 230 9.47 -6.28 4.62
C SER A 230 10.85 -6.60 5.17
N VAL A 231 10.93 -7.46 6.19
CA VAL A 231 12.19 -7.87 6.82
C VAL A 231 13.10 -8.54 5.77
N LYS A 232 12.59 -9.51 5.01
CA LYS A 232 13.34 -10.15 3.91
C LYS A 232 13.88 -9.14 2.91
N ARG A 233 13.08 -8.14 2.51
CA ARG A 233 13.53 -7.12 1.58
C ARG A 233 14.66 -6.26 2.14
N HIS A 234 14.53 -5.77 3.37
CA HIS A 234 15.58 -4.98 4.00
C HIS A 234 16.90 -5.74 4.13
N PHE A 235 16.86 -7.01 4.51
CA PHE A 235 18.08 -7.82 4.59
C PHE A 235 18.67 -8.14 3.22
N ARG A 236 17.84 -8.37 2.21
CA ARG A 236 18.31 -8.55 0.84
C ARG A 236 18.99 -7.30 0.28
N GLU A 237 18.48 -6.11 0.59
CA GLU A 237 19.14 -4.84 0.27
C GLU A 237 20.50 -4.67 0.97
N LEU A 238 20.70 -5.34 2.10
CA LEU A 238 21.97 -5.41 2.83
C LEU A 238 22.85 -6.60 2.39
N GLY A 239 22.42 -7.38 1.39
CA GLY A 239 23.16 -8.53 0.86
C GLY A 239 23.13 -9.78 1.74
N THR A 240 22.15 -9.90 2.65
CA THR A 240 22.02 -11.05 3.55
C THR A 240 20.70 -11.78 3.28
N ASP A 241 20.77 -13.10 3.04
CA ASP A 241 19.59 -13.95 3.00
C ASP A 241 19.34 -14.58 4.38
N ILE A 242 18.39 -14.00 5.12
CA ILE A 242 17.97 -14.44 6.46
C ILE A 242 17.21 -15.78 6.47
N GLN A 243 16.98 -16.39 5.31
CA GLN A 243 16.43 -17.74 5.21
C GLN A 243 17.53 -18.81 5.16
N SER A 244 18.79 -18.43 4.99
CA SER A 244 19.94 -19.34 4.91
C SER A 244 21.12 -18.94 5.80
N THR A 245 21.10 -17.73 6.38
CA THR A 245 22.19 -17.16 7.18
C THR A 245 21.72 -16.77 8.57
N ASP A 246 22.48 -17.13 9.59
CA ASP A 246 22.23 -16.75 10.99
C ASP A 246 22.32 -15.23 11.22
N PHE A 247 21.37 -14.69 11.98
CA PHE A 247 21.29 -13.25 12.30
C PHE A 247 20.70 -13.02 13.69
N THR A 248 21.12 -11.94 14.34
CA THR A 248 20.73 -11.60 15.73
C THR A 248 19.42 -10.82 15.78
N VAL A 249 18.57 -11.16 16.75
CA VAL A 249 17.25 -10.56 16.93
C VAL A 249 17.04 -10.14 18.37
N VAL A 250 16.47 -8.95 18.58
CA VAL A 250 15.71 -8.64 19.80
C VAL A 250 14.26 -8.42 19.43
N GLY A 251 13.34 -8.59 20.38
CA GLY A 251 11.96 -8.25 20.06
C GLY A 251 11.03 -8.02 21.24
N VAL A 252 9.85 -7.52 20.88
CA VAL A 252 8.76 -7.16 21.79
C VAL A 252 7.64 -8.17 21.64
N GLY A 253 7.41 -8.98 22.67
CA GLY A 253 6.40 -10.04 22.69
C GLY A 253 6.90 -11.34 23.32
N ASP A 254 6.09 -12.39 23.16
CA ASP A 254 6.40 -13.75 23.58
C ASP A 254 5.86 -14.78 22.58
N MET A 255 6.28 -16.04 22.73
CA MET A 255 5.91 -17.14 21.83
C MET A 255 4.42 -17.49 21.86
N SER A 256 3.62 -17.00 22.82
CA SER A 256 2.16 -17.21 22.83
C SER A 256 1.42 -16.21 21.92
N GLY A 257 2.06 -15.09 21.60
CA GLY A 257 1.51 -14.03 20.77
C GLY A 257 1.35 -14.45 19.30
N ASP A 258 0.28 -13.97 18.66
CA ASP A 258 0.03 -14.19 17.23
C ASP A 258 1.20 -13.68 16.38
N VAL A 259 1.50 -12.38 16.46
CA VAL A 259 2.51 -11.75 15.61
C VAL A 259 3.92 -12.16 16.00
N PHE A 260 4.29 -12.04 17.28
CA PHE A 260 5.63 -12.37 17.75
C PHE A 260 5.94 -13.86 17.58
N GLY A 261 5.05 -14.73 18.05
CA GLY A 261 5.25 -16.17 17.99
C GLY A 261 5.39 -16.68 16.56
N ASN A 262 4.47 -16.31 15.66
CA ASN A 262 4.60 -16.66 14.25
C ASN A 262 5.88 -16.07 13.64
N GLY A 263 6.17 -14.79 13.88
CA GLY A 263 7.35 -14.11 13.33
C GLY A 263 8.66 -14.78 13.71
N MET A 264 8.79 -15.23 14.96
CA MET A 264 9.97 -15.95 15.44
C MET A 264 10.11 -17.36 14.83
N LEU A 265 9.09 -17.89 14.15
CA LEU A 265 9.15 -19.19 13.46
C LEU A 265 9.37 -19.08 11.94
N LEU A 266 9.42 -17.87 11.39
CA LEU A 266 9.62 -17.63 9.94
C LEU A 266 11.08 -17.77 9.47
N SER A 267 12.01 -18.03 10.39
CA SER A 267 13.37 -18.45 10.02
C SER A 267 14.00 -19.32 11.12
N LYS A 268 14.62 -20.43 10.67
CA LYS A 268 15.43 -21.32 11.51
C LYS A 268 16.78 -20.71 11.91
N HIS A 269 17.15 -19.59 11.29
CA HIS A 269 18.43 -18.91 11.45
C HIS A 269 18.38 -17.74 12.45
N ILE A 270 17.23 -17.50 13.08
CA ILE A 270 17.09 -16.48 14.12
C ILE A 270 17.93 -16.87 15.34
N ARG A 271 18.82 -15.97 15.73
CA ARG A 271 19.50 -15.95 17.03
C ARG A 271 18.81 -14.92 17.93
N LEU A 272 17.79 -15.34 18.68
CA LEU A 272 17.01 -14.46 19.56
C LEU A 272 17.80 -14.12 20.83
N VAL A 273 18.45 -12.95 20.83
CA VAL A 273 19.35 -12.51 21.90
C VAL A 273 18.57 -12.02 23.13
N ALA A 274 17.46 -11.32 22.92
CA ALA A 274 16.61 -10.86 24.00
C ALA A 274 15.17 -10.63 23.55
N ALA A 275 14.22 -10.80 24.45
CA ALA A 275 12.83 -10.43 24.23
C ALA A 275 12.18 -9.99 25.54
N PHE A 276 11.10 -9.23 25.45
CA PHE A 276 10.31 -8.88 26.62
C PHE A 276 8.82 -8.78 26.30
N ASP A 277 7.98 -9.14 27.27
CA ASP A 277 6.54 -8.91 27.24
C ASP A 277 6.11 -8.15 28.51
N HIS A 278 4.80 -8.06 28.73
CA HIS A 278 4.26 -7.44 29.94
C HIS A 278 4.63 -8.18 31.24
N ARG A 279 5.11 -9.43 31.17
CA ARG A 279 5.37 -10.30 32.32
C ARG A 279 6.86 -10.49 32.59
N HIS A 280 7.66 -10.70 31.55
CA HIS A 280 9.02 -11.20 31.65
C HIS A 280 9.99 -10.49 30.71
N ILE A 281 11.27 -10.60 31.04
CA ILE A 281 12.42 -10.27 30.21
C ILE A 281 13.21 -11.56 30.01
N PHE A 282 13.45 -11.94 28.75
CA PHE A 282 14.24 -13.09 28.31
C PHE A 282 15.57 -12.59 27.72
N ILE A 283 16.69 -13.22 28.09
CA ILE A 283 18.00 -12.97 27.50
C ILE A 283 18.71 -14.30 27.26
N ASP A 284 19.22 -14.48 26.05
CA ASP A 284 20.13 -15.55 25.66
C ASP A 284 21.34 -14.92 24.93
N PRO A 285 22.51 -14.78 25.58
CA PRO A 285 23.63 -14.03 25.00
C PRO A 285 24.19 -14.58 23.68
N THR A 286 24.22 -15.91 23.53
CA THR A 286 24.76 -16.61 22.35
C THR A 286 23.87 -17.81 21.99
N PRO A 287 22.64 -17.57 21.48
CA PRO A 287 21.68 -18.64 21.21
C PRO A 287 22.15 -19.48 20.01
N ASP A 288 22.00 -20.80 20.11
CA ASP A 288 22.16 -21.72 18.98
C ASP A 288 20.87 -21.74 18.15
N SER A 289 20.93 -21.27 16.90
CA SER A 289 19.73 -21.04 16.07
C SER A 289 18.93 -22.33 15.85
N ALA A 290 19.61 -23.45 15.59
CA ALA A 290 18.99 -24.75 15.33
C ALA A 290 18.28 -25.33 16.56
N THR A 291 18.91 -25.29 17.73
CA THR A 291 18.34 -25.84 18.97
C THR A 291 17.24 -24.94 19.52
N THR A 292 17.48 -23.63 19.56
CA THR A 292 16.51 -22.66 20.08
C THR A 292 15.30 -22.47 19.15
N PHE A 293 15.41 -22.76 17.84
CA PHE A 293 14.24 -22.83 16.95
C PHE A 293 13.24 -23.90 17.40
N LYS A 294 13.72 -25.11 17.71
CA LYS A 294 12.85 -26.20 18.19
C LYS A 294 12.17 -25.86 19.52
N GLU A 295 12.90 -25.15 20.39
CA GLU A 295 12.33 -24.71 21.66
C GLU A 295 11.25 -23.63 21.49
N ARG A 296 11.49 -22.66 20.60
CA ARG A 296 10.47 -21.67 20.22
C ARG A 296 9.23 -22.34 19.61
N GLU A 297 9.41 -23.33 18.75
CA GLU A 297 8.32 -24.12 18.18
C GLU A 297 7.51 -24.86 19.27
N ARG A 298 8.20 -25.50 20.23
CA ARG A 298 7.57 -26.14 21.39
C ARG A 298 6.73 -25.14 22.19
N LEU A 299 7.29 -23.98 22.52
CA LEU A 299 6.59 -22.94 23.29
C LEU A 299 5.37 -22.37 22.57
N PHE A 300 5.45 -22.21 21.24
CA PHE A 300 4.34 -21.74 20.41
C PHE A 300 3.18 -22.75 20.38
N ALA A 301 3.49 -24.05 20.39
CA ALA A 301 2.50 -25.13 20.36
C ALA A 301 1.78 -25.38 21.69
N LEU A 302 2.28 -24.82 22.81
CA LEU A 302 1.62 -24.97 24.11
C LEU A 302 0.27 -24.23 24.13
N PRO A 303 -0.78 -24.79 24.77
CA PRO A 303 -2.08 -24.12 24.88
C PRO A 303 -2.00 -22.75 25.59
N ARG A 304 -1.06 -22.62 26.52
CA ARG A 304 -0.67 -21.36 27.17
C ARG A 304 0.83 -21.41 27.40
N SER A 305 1.54 -20.34 27.06
CA SER A 305 2.97 -20.22 27.28
C SER A 305 3.38 -18.81 27.66
N SER A 306 4.60 -18.72 28.16
CA SER A 306 5.31 -17.50 28.52
C SER A 306 6.81 -17.77 28.50
N TRP A 307 7.63 -16.73 28.65
CA TRP A 307 9.07 -16.91 28.75
C TRP A 307 9.50 -17.79 29.93
N SER A 308 8.72 -17.89 31.01
CA SER A 308 9.07 -18.78 32.14
C SER A 308 8.93 -20.27 31.80
N ASP A 309 8.25 -20.61 30.71
CA ASP A 309 8.11 -22.00 30.24
C ASP A 309 9.30 -22.44 29.37
N TYR A 310 10.23 -21.53 29.04
CA TYR A 310 11.41 -21.79 28.24
C TYR A 310 12.36 -22.75 28.98
N GLU A 311 12.84 -23.78 28.28
CA GLU A 311 13.76 -24.76 28.84
C GLU A 311 15.12 -24.12 29.16
N THR A 312 15.33 -23.83 30.45
CA THR A 312 16.50 -23.05 30.93
C THR A 312 17.84 -23.69 30.58
N SER A 313 17.90 -25.02 30.43
CA SER A 313 19.13 -25.71 30.00
C SER A 313 19.57 -25.40 28.56
N LEU A 314 18.68 -24.83 27.75
CA LEU A 314 18.96 -24.39 26.38
C LEU A 314 19.40 -22.93 26.29
N ILE A 315 19.32 -22.16 27.38
CA ILE A 315 19.77 -20.77 27.42
C ILE A 315 21.29 -20.76 27.60
N SER A 316 22.00 -19.98 26.78
CA SER A 316 23.46 -19.92 26.88
C SER A 316 23.94 -19.28 28.19
N ALA A 317 25.23 -19.50 28.51
CA ALA A 317 25.83 -19.05 29.75
C ALA A 317 25.67 -17.53 29.95
N GLY A 318 25.11 -17.16 31.10
CA GLY A 318 24.86 -15.76 31.46
C GLY A 318 23.51 -15.21 31.00
N GLY A 319 22.68 -16.01 30.33
CA GLY A 319 21.28 -15.70 30.03
C GLY A 319 20.31 -16.11 31.15
N GLY A 320 19.02 -15.83 30.94
CA GLY A 320 17.96 -16.17 31.87
C GLY A 320 16.61 -15.52 31.55
N VAL A 321 15.66 -15.73 32.45
CA VAL A 321 14.31 -15.15 32.40
C VAL A 321 14.02 -14.47 33.75
N TRP A 322 13.61 -13.22 33.71
CA TRP A 322 13.28 -12.42 34.90
C TRP A 322 11.88 -11.85 34.81
N ALA A 323 11.19 -11.73 35.94
CA ALA A 323 9.90 -11.06 36.01
C ALA A 323 10.08 -9.54 35.85
N ARG A 324 9.14 -8.88 35.16
CA ARG A 324 9.07 -7.41 35.03
C ARG A 324 8.89 -6.69 36.37
N SER A 325 8.48 -7.40 37.42
CA SER A 325 8.35 -6.89 38.79
C SER A 325 9.67 -6.90 39.58
N GLU A 326 10.74 -7.49 39.04
CA GLU A 326 12.04 -7.50 39.72
C GLU A 326 12.59 -6.08 39.87
N LYS A 327 13.03 -5.76 41.09
CA LYS A 327 13.59 -4.44 41.41
C LYS A 327 15.01 -4.26 40.87
N SER A 328 15.73 -5.36 40.69
CA SER A 328 17.15 -5.37 40.37
C SER A 328 17.53 -6.69 39.72
N ILE A 329 18.12 -6.63 38.54
CA ILE A 329 18.53 -7.80 37.74
C ILE A 329 20.06 -7.72 37.55
N PRO A 330 20.84 -8.69 38.07
CA PRO A 330 22.27 -8.77 37.80
C PRO A 330 22.51 -9.15 36.33
N ILE A 331 23.41 -8.44 35.66
CA ILE A 331 23.72 -8.64 34.25
C ILE A 331 25.10 -9.28 34.12
N SER A 332 25.12 -10.51 33.60
CA SER A 332 26.36 -11.27 33.38
C SER A 332 27.28 -10.59 32.36
N PRO A 333 28.61 -10.85 32.39
CA PRO A 333 29.52 -10.36 31.37
C PRO A 333 29.11 -10.72 29.93
N GLN A 334 28.52 -11.89 29.73
CA GLN A 334 28.03 -12.37 28.43
C GLN A 334 26.83 -11.56 27.95
N ALA A 335 25.83 -11.35 28.81
CA ALA A 335 24.66 -10.53 28.49
C ALA A 335 25.05 -9.06 28.24
N ARG A 336 26.01 -8.53 29.01
CA ARG A 336 26.56 -7.18 28.78
C ARG A 336 27.19 -7.04 27.41
N ALA A 337 27.98 -8.03 26.97
CA ALA A 337 28.58 -8.03 25.64
C ALA A 337 27.51 -8.12 24.54
N ALA A 338 26.52 -9.00 24.68
CA ALA A 338 25.44 -9.17 23.70
C ALA A 338 24.55 -7.93 23.55
N LEU A 339 24.21 -7.26 24.66
CA LEU A 339 23.40 -6.02 24.66
C LEU A 339 24.24 -4.75 24.42
N GLY A 340 25.57 -4.85 24.43
CA GLY A 340 26.47 -3.71 24.26
C GLY A 340 26.35 -2.68 25.39
N ILE A 341 26.32 -3.14 26.64
CA ILE A 341 26.21 -2.32 27.86
C ILE A 341 27.34 -2.61 28.86
N VAL A 342 27.55 -1.71 29.82
CA VAL A 342 28.59 -1.84 30.86
C VAL A 342 28.03 -2.10 32.26
N ALA A 343 26.76 -1.77 32.50
CA ALA A 343 26.13 -1.89 33.81
C ALA A 343 26.05 -3.36 34.27
N GLU A 344 26.47 -3.62 35.51
CA GLU A 344 26.45 -4.97 36.09
C GLU A 344 25.10 -5.32 36.75
N THR A 345 24.24 -4.33 36.93
CA THR A 345 22.92 -4.47 37.53
C THR A 345 22.00 -3.39 36.99
N LEU A 346 20.78 -3.77 36.62
CA LEU A 346 19.75 -2.86 36.08
C LEU A 346 18.39 -3.17 36.70
N THR A 347 17.53 -2.17 36.81
CA THR A 347 16.09 -2.40 37.02
C THR A 347 15.48 -3.06 35.77
N ALA A 348 14.32 -3.70 35.90
CA ALA A 348 13.60 -4.27 34.75
C ALA A 348 13.30 -3.23 33.64
N THR A 349 13.03 -1.98 34.02
CA THR A 349 12.75 -0.88 33.09
C THR A 349 14.01 -0.45 32.33
N GLU A 350 15.14 -0.28 33.02
CA GLU A 350 16.42 0.06 32.39
C GLU A 350 16.91 -1.08 31.49
N LEU A 351 16.67 -2.34 31.87
CA LEU A 351 17.02 -3.50 31.03
C LEU A 351 16.21 -3.55 29.74
N VAL A 352 14.91 -3.24 29.77
CA VAL A 352 14.11 -3.10 28.54
C VAL A 352 14.64 -1.99 27.64
N THR A 353 15.02 -0.85 28.23
CA THR A 353 15.67 0.26 27.51
C THR A 353 16.95 -0.22 26.82
N ALA A 354 17.81 -0.94 27.54
CA ALA A 354 19.04 -1.52 26.99
C ALA A 354 18.78 -2.56 25.87
N ILE A 355 17.71 -3.34 25.95
CA ILE A 355 17.30 -4.29 24.91
C ILE A 355 16.87 -3.55 23.64
N LEU A 356 16.10 -2.47 23.76
CA LEU A 356 15.71 -1.64 22.61
C LEU A 356 16.92 -1.00 21.92
N GLU A 357 17.96 -0.66 22.69
CA GLU A 357 19.23 -0.11 22.19
C GLU A 357 20.25 -1.20 21.80
N ALA A 358 19.92 -2.49 21.81
CA ALA A 358 20.90 -3.55 21.55
C ALA A 358 21.47 -3.50 20.12
N PRO A 359 22.78 -3.77 19.92
CA PRO A 359 23.41 -3.74 18.61
C PRO A 359 23.19 -5.05 17.84
N VAL A 360 21.94 -5.31 17.44
CA VAL A 360 21.53 -6.54 16.74
C VAL A 360 21.18 -6.30 15.28
N ASP A 361 20.96 -7.36 14.50
CA ASP A 361 20.56 -7.23 13.10
C ASP A 361 19.09 -6.81 12.96
N LEU A 362 18.19 -7.38 13.76
CA LEU A 362 16.74 -7.12 13.70
C LEU A 362 16.16 -6.75 15.07
N LEU A 363 15.38 -5.67 15.12
CA LEU A 363 14.37 -5.44 16.17
C LEU A 363 13.00 -5.80 15.61
N TYR A 364 12.37 -6.85 16.17
CA TYR A 364 11.03 -7.28 15.75
C TYR A 364 9.98 -6.89 16.79
N ASN A 365 9.07 -6.00 16.42
CA ASN A 365 7.95 -5.62 17.28
C ASN A 365 6.72 -6.47 16.96
N GLY A 366 6.40 -7.43 17.82
CA GLY A 366 5.14 -8.19 17.78
C GLY A 366 4.18 -7.85 18.93
N GLY A 367 4.48 -6.80 19.70
CA GLY A 367 3.76 -6.38 20.90
C GLY A 367 2.89 -5.15 20.70
N ILE A 368 2.39 -4.61 21.82
CA ILE A 368 1.54 -3.41 21.86
C ILE A 368 2.20 -2.37 22.76
N GLY A 369 2.35 -1.15 22.25
CA GLY A 369 2.93 -0.01 22.97
C GLY A 369 3.85 0.80 22.06
N THR A 370 4.09 2.06 22.43
CA THR A 370 5.00 2.94 21.68
C THR A 370 6.33 3.07 22.42
N TYR A 371 7.33 2.34 21.90
CA TYR A 371 8.67 2.15 22.49
C TYR A 371 9.71 3.14 21.98
N VAL A 372 9.46 3.77 20.82
CA VAL A 372 10.40 4.70 20.19
C VAL A 372 9.68 5.97 19.74
N LYS A 373 10.29 7.12 20.05
CA LYS A 373 9.89 8.46 19.57
C LYS A 373 11.07 9.18 18.91
N ALA A 374 10.86 10.37 18.37
CA ALA A 374 11.98 11.25 18.00
C ALA A 374 12.54 11.98 19.23
N SER A 375 13.81 12.39 19.14
CA SER A 375 14.42 13.29 20.14
C SER A 375 13.71 14.64 20.26
N SER A 376 12.99 15.08 19.21
CA SER A 376 12.18 16.30 19.19
C SER A 376 10.80 16.16 19.82
N GLU A 377 10.40 14.95 20.22
CA GLU A 377 9.13 14.68 20.91
C GLU A 377 9.38 14.49 22.41
N THR A 378 8.49 15.00 23.25
CA THR A 378 8.47 14.64 24.68
C THR A 378 7.75 13.31 24.88
N HIS A 379 7.96 12.66 26.03
CA HIS A 379 7.20 11.43 26.34
C HIS A 379 5.68 11.71 26.43
N ALA A 380 5.30 12.89 26.95
CA ALA A 380 3.91 13.30 27.07
C ALA A 380 3.20 13.43 25.71
N ASP A 381 3.93 13.83 24.65
CA ASP A 381 3.37 14.00 23.30
C ASP A 381 2.92 12.67 22.67
N VAL A 382 3.50 11.54 23.10
CA VAL A 382 3.24 10.21 22.52
C VAL A 382 1.89 9.64 22.92
N GLY A 383 1.39 10.00 24.12
CA GLY A 383 0.09 9.55 24.61
C GLY A 383 0.04 8.11 25.16
N ASP A 384 1.19 7.44 25.30
CA ASP A 384 1.33 6.10 25.89
C ASP A 384 2.12 6.14 27.21
N ARG A 385 1.46 6.57 28.29
CA ARG A 385 2.12 6.78 29.59
C ARG A 385 2.75 5.52 30.19
N ALA A 386 2.22 4.33 29.86
CA ALA A 386 2.71 3.07 30.40
C ALA A 386 4.15 2.76 29.97
N ASN A 387 4.56 3.28 28.82
CA ASN A 387 5.90 3.08 28.27
C ASN A 387 6.82 4.31 28.42
N ASP A 388 6.38 5.39 29.08
CA ASP A 388 7.18 6.63 29.19
C ASP A 388 8.58 6.38 29.76
N ALA A 389 8.68 5.57 30.82
CA ALA A 389 9.94 5.33 31.53
C ALA A 389 10.94 4.42 30.79
N LEU A 390 10.49 3.70 29.75
CA LEU A 390 11.33 2.77 28.97
C LEU A 390 11.53 3.18 27.51
N ARG A 391 10.83 4.23 27.06
CA ARG A 391 10.82 4.67 25.66
C ARG A 391 12.15 5.33 25.31
N ILE A 392 12.68 4.99 24.14
CA ILE A 392 13.92 5.57 23.61
C ILE A 392 13.66 6.50 22.43
N ASN A 393 14.73 7.17 21.98
CA ASN A 393 14.70 7.96 20.75
C ASN A 393 15.12 7.12 19.54
N GLY A 394 14.65 7.46 18.34
CA GLY A 394 14.99 6.75 17.10
C GLY A 394 16.49 6.78 16.78
N ASN A 395 17.18 7.86 17.17
CA ASN A 395 18.64 7.96 17.03
C ASN A 395 19.45 7.09 18.01
N ALA A 396 18.82 6.51 19.04
CA ALA A 396 19.47 5.60 19.98
C ALA A 396 19.45 4.13 19.50
N LEU A 397 18.66 3.82 18.48
CA LEU A 397 18.59 2.48 17.91
C LEU A 397 19.93 2.11 17.26
N ARG A 398 20.44 0.93 17.63
CA ARG A 398 21.65 0.33 17.06
C ARG A 398 21.37 -0.88 16.17
N CYS A 399 20.10 -1.25 15.99
CA CYS A 399 19.71 -2.34 15.10
C CYS A 399 19.82 -1.94 13.62
N LYS A 400 20.04 -2.90 12.72
CA LYS A 400 20.11 -2.64 11.27
C LYS A 400 18.72 -2.53 10.63
N VAL A 401 17.81 -3.41 11.03
CA VAL A 401 16.46 -3.56 10.46
C VAL A 401 15.42 -3.55 11.57
N ILE A 402 14.26 -2.95 11.29
CA ILE A 402 13.05 -3.06 12.13
C ILE A 402 11.94 -3.74 11.33
N GLY A 403 11.23 -4.67 11.96
CA GLY A 403 9.95 -5.18 11.48
C GLY A 403 8.84 -4.87 12.47
N GLU A 404 7.85 -4.07 12.07
CA GLU A 404 6.69 -3.69 12.89
C GLU A 404 5.47 -4.55 12.59
N GLY A 405 5.47 -5.78 13.10
CA GLY A 405 4.29 -6.65 13.03
C GLY A 405 3.13 -6.15 13.93
N GLY A 406 3.45 -5.60 15.10
CA GLY A 406 2.50 -4.93 16.00
C GLY A 406 2.12 -3.53 15.51
N ASN A 407 1.02 -2.96 16.02
CA ASN A 407 0.64 -1.58 15.68
C ASN A 407 1.28 -0.59 16.66
N LEU A 408 1.65 0.60 16.17
CA LEU A 408 2.09 1.76 16.94
C LEU A 408 3.34 1.53 17.82
N GLY A 409 4.26 0.68 17.38
CA GLY A 409 5.55 0.47 18.05
C GLY A 409 6.39 1.75 18.17
N PHE A 410 6.25 2.61 17.16
CA PHE A 410 7.07 3.78 16.93
C PHE A 410 6.17 4.97 16.60
N THR A 411 6.52 6.18 17.06
CA THR A 411 5.94 7.39 16.49
C THR A 411 6.44 7.57 15.05
N GLN A 412 5.67 8.27 14.22
CA GLN A 412 6.11 8.54 12.84
C GLN A 412 7.43 9.32 12.81
N ARG A 413 7.60 10.32 13.69
CA ARG A 413 8.86 11.06 13.79
C ARG A 413 10.01 10.18 14.27
N GLY A 414 9.77 9.27 15.21
CA GLY A 414 10.76 8.28 15.65
C GLY A 414 11.23 7.39 14.51
N ARG A 415 10.31 6.95 13.62
CA ARG A 415 10.68 6.19 12.42
C ARG A 415 11.55 7.00 11.46
N ILE A 416 11.21 8.28 11.24
CA ILE A 416 11.99 9.18 10.38
C ILE A 416 13.40 9.39 10.96
N GLU A 417 13.51 9.64 12.26
CA GLU A 417 14.80 9.80 12.94
C GLU A 417 15.67 8.53 12.84
N ALA A 418 15.07 7.35 13.06
CA ALA A 418 15.76 6.07 12.89
C ALA A 418 16.23 5.85 11.43
N ALA A 419 15.38 6.15 10.45
CA ALA A 419 15.71 6.04 9.03
C ALA A 419 16.87 6.96 8.62
N LEU A 420 16.87 8.20 9.12
CA LEU A 420 17.96 9.16 8.91
C LEU A 420 19.27 8.71 9.59
N ASN A 421 19.17 7.93 10.67
CA ASN A 421 20.31 7.33 11.35
C ASN A 421 20.76 5.98 10.74
N GLY A 422 20.22 5.61 9.57
CA GLY A 422 20.65 4.44 8.81
C GLY A 422 19.89 3.14 9.09
N VAL A 423 18.91 3.15 9.99
CA VAL A 423 18.06 1.98 10.26
C VAL A 423 17.11 1.75 9.09
N ARG A 424 16.91 0.49 8.68
CA ARG A 424 16.00 0.11 7.60
C ARG A 424 14.64 -0.29 8.18
N LEU A 425 13.62 0.49 7.85
CA LEU A 425 12.26 0.28 8.32
C LEU A 425 11.22 0.90 7.39
N TYR A 426 10.01 0.36 7.45
CA TYR A 426 8.79 0.98 6.96
C TYR A 426 7.93 1.45 8.12
N THR A 427 6.65 1.73 7.86
CA THR A 427 5.63 1.91 8.89
C THR A 427 4.94 0.58 9.18
N ASP A 428 4.39 0.42 10.38
CA ASP A 428 3.48 -0.69 10.72
C ASP A 428 2.36 -0.91 9.70
N ALA A 429 1.79 0.17 9.15
CA ALA A 429 0.77 0.12 8.11
C ALA A 429 1.21 -0.59 6.81
N ILE A 430 2.52 -0.69 6.55
CA ILE A 430 3.08 -1.47 5.43
C ILE A 430 3.35 -2.90 5.90
N ASP A 431 4.08 -3.05 6.99
CA ASP A 431 4.54 -4.34 7.49
C ASP A 431 3.38 -5.28 7.84
N ASN A 432 2.41 -4.82 8.63
CA ASN A 432 1.34 -5.65 9.16
C ASN A 432 0.03 -5.58 8.36
N SER A 433 0.09 -5.03 7.13
CA SER A 433 -1.08 -4.87 6.24
C SER A 433 -1.73 -6.20 5.84
N ALA A 434 -0.98 -7.30 5.83
CA ALA A 434 -1.49 -8.63 5.45
C ALA A 434 -2.71 -9.07 6.28
N GLY A 435 -2.75 -8.70 7.57
CA GLY A 435 -3.88 -9.01 8.42
C GLY A 435 -5.15 -8.28 7.97
N VAL A 436 -5.06 -6.99 7.64
CA VAL A 436 -6.25 -6.23 7.23
C VAL A 436 -6.76 -6.66 5.86
N ASP A 437 -5.84 -7.02 4.96
CA ASP A 437 -6.07 -7.51 3.60
C ASP A 437 -6.74 -8.90 3.58
N THR A 438 -6.24 -9.85 4.38
CA THR A 438 -6.88 -11.18 4.54
C THR A 438 -8.35 -11.06 4.94
N SER A 439 -8.65 -10.15 5.86
CA SER A 439 -10.04 -9.93 6.27
C SER A 439 -10.90 -9.26 5.21
N ASP A 440 -10.33 -8.42 4.32
CA ASP A 440 -11.08 -7.83 3.20
C ASP A 440 -11.47 -8.92 2.20
N HIS A 441 -10.52 -9.80 1.87
CA HIS A 441 -10.79 -11.00 1.07
C HIS A 441 -11.86 -11.89 1.74
N GLU A 442 -11.79 -12.12 3.06
CA GLU A 442 -12.81 -12.88 3.80
C GLU A 442 -14.20 -12.28 3.61
N VAL A 443 -14.36 -10.98 3.82
CA VAL A 443 -15.64 -10.27 3.70
C VAL A 443 -16.19 -10.37 2.28
N ASN A 444 -15.37 -10.09 1.27
CA ASN A 444 -15.80 -10.12 -0.14
C ASN A 444 -16.12 -11.56 -0.61
N ILE A 445 -15.37 -12.57 -0.15
CA ILE A 445 -15.70 -13.98 -0.40
C ILE A 445 -17.03 -14.35 0.24
N LYS A 446 -17.27 -13.95 1.49
CA LYS A 446 -18.55 -14.23 2.18
C LYS A 446 -19.74 -13.55 1.52
N ILE A 447 -19.61 -12.29 1.09
CA ILE A 447 -20.65 -11.59 0.32
C ILE A 447 -20.97 -12.37 -0.95
N LEU A 448 -19.94 -12.78 -1.70
CA LEU A 448 -20.08 -13.54 -2.93
C LEU A 448 -20.75 -14.91 -2.71
N LEU A 449 -20.34 -15.64 -1.68
CA LEU A 449 -20.95 -16.91 -1.30
C LEU A 449 -22.38 -16.74 -0.80
N GLY A 450 -22.70 -15.61 -0.15
CA GLY A 450 -24.07 -15.24 0.22
C GLY A 450 -24.99 -15.14 -0.99
N ILE A 451 -24.51 -14.59 -2.11
CA ILE A 451 -25.25 -14.57 -3.39
C ILE A 451 -25.47 -16.00 -3.90
N ALA A 452 -24.45 -16.86 -3.86
CA ALA A 452 -24.59 -18.26 -4.29
C ALA A 452 -25.59 -19.05 -3.44
N VAL A 453 -25.65 -18.78 -2.13
CA VAL A 453 -26.66 -19.36 -1.22
C VAL A 453 -28.06 -18.83 -1.55
N ALA A 454 -28.21 -17.52 -1.78
CA ALA A 454 -29.49 -16.92 -2.15
C ALA A 454 -30.05 -17.47 -3.47
N ASP A 455 -29.18 -17.79 -4.43
CA ASP A 455 -29.54 -18.45 -5.69
C ASP A 455 -29.80 -19.97 -5.55
N GLY A 456 -29.63 -20.54 -4.35
CA GLY A 456 -29.79 -21.98 -4.10
C GLY A 456 -28.67 -22.86 -4.65
N LYS A 457 -27.52 -22.30 -5.05
CA LYS A 457 -26.36 -23.07 -5.54
C LYS A 457 -25.58 -23.74 -4.42
N LEU A 458 -25.64 -23.18 -3.22
CA LEU A 458 -25.02 -23.71 -2.01
C LEU A 458 -26.03 -23.65 -0.87
N ASN A 459 -25.95 -24.62 0.05
CA ASN A 459 -26.50 -24.46 1.39
C ASN A 459 -25.43 -23.90 2.36
N SER A 460 -25.83 -23.54 3.58
CA SER A 460 -24.93 -22.95 4.58
C SER A 460 -23.76 -23.86 4.96
N ASP A 461 -23.95 -25.17 5.02
CA ASP A 461 -22.91 -26.14 5.39
C ASP A 461 -21.86 -26.27 4.28
N GLN A 462 -22.30 -26.39 3.03
CA GLN A 462 -21.43 -26.40 1.85
C GLN A 462 -20.63 -25.10 1.76
N ARG A 463 -21.28 -23.95 2.00
CA ARG A 463 -20.62 -22.64 2.04
C ARG A 463 -19.49 -22.62 3.08
N ASN A 464 -19.77 -23.08 4.30
CA ASN A 464 -18.79 -23.11 5.39
C ASN A 464 -17.63 -24.08 5.08
N ALA A 465 -17.88 -25.15 4.33
CA ALA A 465 -16.84 -26.10 3.93
C ALA A 465 -15.91 -25.56 2.83
N VAL A 466 -16.39 -24.68 1.94
CA VAL A 466 -15.60 -24.10 0.84
C VAL A 466 -14.60 -23.05 1.35
N LEU A 467 -14.95 -22.23 2.33
CA LEU A 467 -14.11 -21.10 2.78
C LEU A 467 -12.66 -21.52 3.18
N PRO A 468 -12.45 -22.55 4.03
CA PRO A 468 -11.11 -22.98 4.44
C PRO A 468 -10.26 -23.54 3.30
N THR A 469 -10.88 -24.08 2.24
CA THR A 469 -10.15 -24.64 1.09
C THR A 469 -9.36 -23.61 0.29
N MET A 470 -9.67 -22.32 0.48
CA MET A 470 -9.03 -21.21 -0.23
C MET A 470 -7.97 -20.50 0.62
N THR A 471 -7.64 -21.00 1.82
CA THR A 471 -6.74 -20.32 2.76
C THR A 471 -5.39 -19.98 2.14
N ASP A 472 -4.75 -20.94 1.44
CA ASP A 472 -3.44 -20.73 0.83
C ASP A 472 -3.50 -19.79 -0.39
N ASP A 473 -4.58 -19.85 -1.17
CA ASP A 473 -4.82 -18.92 -2.28
C ASP A 473 -4.95 -17.48 -1.77
N VAL A 474 -5.73 -17.26 -0.71
CA VAL A 474 -5.88 -15.95 -0.06
C VAL A 474 -4.53 -15.50 0.52
N ALA A 475 -3.77 -16.40 1.17
CA ALA A 475 -2.44 -16.07 1.67
C ALA A 475 -1.51 -15.59 0.54
N ALA A 476 -1.54 -16.25 -0.62
CA ALA A 476 -0.71 -15.90 -1.76
C ALA A 476 -1.09 -14.55 -2.37
N LEU A 477 -2.39 -14.24 -2.46
CA LEU A 477 -2.89 -12.94 -2.94
C LEU A 477 -2.42 -11.80 -2.02
N VAL A 478 -2.62 -11.96 -0.72
CA VAL A 478 -2.27 -10.97 0.30
C VAL A 478 -0.75 -10.73 0.37
N LEU A 479 0.04 -11.79 0.46
CA LEU A 479 1.50 -11.66 0.57
C LEU A 479 2.13 -11.05 -0.70
N ARG A 480 1.49 -11.24 -1.85
CA ARG A 480 1.90 -10.61 -3.10
C ARG A 480 1.75 -9.08 -3.03
N ASP A 481 0.71 -8.58 -2.38
CA ASP A 481 0.53 -7.14 -2.17
C ASP A 481 1.53 -6.57 -1.15
N ASN A 482 1.86 -7.30 -0.08
CA ASN A 482 2.97 -6.94 0.82
C ASN A 482 4.31 -6.86 0.07
N TYR A 483 4.60 -7.87 -0.75
CA TYR A 483 5.82 -7.92 -1.55
C TYR A 483 5.92 -6.72 -2.50
N PHE A 484 4.84 -6.37 -3.20
CA PHE A 484 4.85 -5.26 -4.15
C PHE A 484 4.96 -3.88 -3.49
N GLN A 485 4.31 -3.67 -2.34
CA GLN A 485 4.44 -2.39 -1.62
C GLN A 485 5.87 -2.15 -1.14
N THR A 486 6.50 -3.17 -0.58
CA THR A 486 7.89 -3.07 -0.12
C THR A 486 8.85 -2.90 -1.30
N GLN A 487 8.59 -3.53 -2.45
CA GLN A 487 9.35 -3.26 -3.68
C GLN A 487 9.21 -1.80 -4.13
N ALA A 488 8.00 -1.24 -4.12
CA ALA A 488 7.77 0.16 -4.50
C ALA A 488 8.58 1.14 -3.64
N LEU A 489 8.55 0.95 -2.32
CA LEU A 489 9.28 1.78 -1.36
C LEU A 489 10.80 1.57 -1.43
N SER A 490 11.25 0.35 -1.70
CA SER A 490 12.66 0.03 -1.92
C SER A 490 13.23 0.78 -3.14
N VAL A 491 12.53 0.73 -4.27
CA VAL A 491 12.91 1.47 -5.47
C VAL A 491 12.85 2.98 -5.22
N GLY A 492 11.77 3.47 -4.59
CA GLY A 492 11.62 4.88 -4.22
C GLY A 492 12.70 5.40 -3.27
N ARG A 493 13.23 4.55 -2.37
CA ARG A 493 14.35 4.88 -1.48
C ARG A 493 15.65 5.13 -2.27
N ARG A 494 15.91 4.32 -3.29
CA ARG A 494 17.11 4.44 -4.14
C ARG A 494 17.04 5.66 -5.06
N GLU A 495 15.83 6.07 -5.46
CA GLU A 495 15.58 7.26 -6.28
C GLU A 495 15.19 8.51 -5.44
N ALA A 496 15.26 8.43 -4.11
CA ALA A 496 14.61 9.40 -3.21
C ALA A 496 15.04 10.85 -3.45
N SER A 497 16.33 11.06 -3.72
CA SER A 497 16.90 12.39 -3.99
C SER A 497 16.36 12.96 -5.31
N ALA A 498 16.35 12.15 -6.38
CA ALA A 498 15.82 12.53 -7.69
C ALA A 498 14.30 12.78 -7.66
N LEU A 499 13.57 12.08 -6.80
CA LEU A 499 12.12 12.21 -6.67
C LEU A 499 11.68 13.33 -5.72
N LEU A 500 12.59 14.00 -5.00
CA LEU A 500 12.21 14.95 -3.94
C LEU A 500 11.32 16.10 -4.46
N ASP A 501 11.65 16.66 -5.62
CA ASP A 501 10.85 17.73 -6.23
C ASP A 501 9.45 17.24 -6.62
N ALA A 502 9.35 16.02 -7.17
CA ALA A 502 8.07 15.41 -7.53
C ALA A 502 7.23 15.12 -6.28
N HIS A 503 7.85 14.61 -5.21
CA HIS A 503 7.19 14.42 -3.91
C HIS A 503 6.69 15.75 -3.34
N ALA A 504 7.50 16.81 -3.36
CA ALA A 504 7.13 18.13 -2.85
C ALA A 504 5.93 18.73 -3.61
N GLN A 505 5.92 18.59 -4.94
CA GLN A 505 4.78 19.02 -5.76
C GLN A 505 3.53 18.21 -5.46
N PHE A 506 3.66 16.90 -5.31
CA PHE A 506 2.52 16.05 -5.03
C PHE A 506 1.92 16.34 -3.64
N ILE A 507 2.77 16.61 -2.63
CA ILE A 507 2.31 17.09 -1.31
C ILE A 507 1.49 18.37 -1.46
N ARG A 508 2.01 19.37 -2.19
CA ARG A 508 1.30 20.64 -2.43
C ARG A 508 -0.02 20.42 -3.17
N TYR A 509 -0.03 19.54 -4.17
CA TYR A 509 -1.24 19.18 -4.90
C TYR A 509 -2.30 18.61 -3.97
N LEU A 510 -1.95 17.62 -3.14
CA LEU A 510 -2.89 17.01 -2.20
C LEU A 510 -3.41 18.01 -1.16
N GLU A 511 -2.56 18.90 -0.65
CA GLU A 511 -2.97 19.96 0.28
C GLU A 511 -3.91 20.97 -0.36
N LYS A 512 -3.60 21.43 -1.57
CA LYS A 512 -4.45 22.36 -2.33
C LYS A 512 -5.85 21.79 -2.58
N ASN A 513 -5.94 20.47 -2.76
CA ASN A 513 -7.20 19.74 -2.93
C ASN A 513 -7.84 19.31 -1.60
N GLY A 514 -7.32 19.74 -0.45
CA GLY A 514 -7.87 19.40 0.87
C GLY A 514 -7.76 17.91 1.25
N ARG A 515 -6.92 17.15 0.53
CA ARG A 515 -6.76 15.70 0.71
C ARG A 515 -5.69 15.35 1.73
N LEU A 516 -4.69 16.22 1.94
CA LEU A 516 -3.57 16.01 2.85
C LEU A 516 -3.41 17.20 3.79
N ASN A 517 -2.94 16.93 5.01
CA ASN A 517 -2.38 17.94 5.90
C ASN A 517 -0.98 17.46 6.32
N ARG A 518 0.06 18.08 5.76
CA ARG A 518 1.44 17.59 5.96
C ARG A 518 1.91 17.63 7.41
N ALA A 519 1.41 18.58 8.21
CA ALA A 519 1.76 18.71 9.62
C ALA A 519 1.20 17.55 10.46
N ILE A 520 -0.01 17.08 10.14
CA ILE A 520 -0.64 15.94 10.82
C ILE A 520 0.09 14.63 10.45
N GLU A 521 0.52 14.49 9.20
CA GLU A 521 1.22 13.29 8.73
C GLU A 521 2.73 13.33 8.95
N PHE A 522 3.24 14.39 9.58
CA PHE A 522 4.66 14.58 9.87
C PHE A 522 5.55 14.57 8.61
N LEU A 523 5.02 15.07 7.50
CA LEU A 523 5.76 15.29 6.26
C LEU A 523 6.50 16.64 6.31
N PRO A 524 7.64 16.78 5.62
CA PRO A 524 8.51 17.94 5.75
C PRO A 524 7.89 19.23 5.21
N GLN A 525 8.23 20.36 5.84
CA GLN A 525 7.88 21.69 5.36
C GLN A 525 8.78 22.11 4.18
N GLU A 526 8.44 23.20 3.50
CA GLU A 526 9.21 23.69 2.34
C GLU A 526 10.67 23.98 2.69
N GLU A 527 10.94 24.50 3.90
CA GLU A 527 12.30 24.75 4.39
C GLU A 527 13.10 23.45 4.58
N ASP A 528 12.48 22.42 5.14
CA ASP A 528 13.09 21.10 5.30
C ASP A 528 13.39 20.46 3.94
N ILE A 529 12.46 20.57 2.99
CA ILE A 529 12.62 20.07 1.62
C ILE A 529 13.80 20.77 0.94
N ALA A 530 13.90 22.09 1.05
CA ALA A 530 15.02 22.85 0.49
C ALA A 530 16.37 22.45 1.12
N GLN A 531 16.40 22.25 2.45
CA GLN A 531 17.59 21.78 3.16
C GLN A 531 17.99 20.36 2.75
N ARG A 532 17.03 19.46 2.56
CA ARG A 532 17.29 18.09 2.11
C ARG A 532 17.81 18.07 0.68
N LYS A 533 17.24 18.90 -0.20
CA LYS A 533 17.68 19.06 -1.59
C LYS A 533 19.15 19.50 -1.67
N SER A 534 19.57 20.49 -0.88
CA SER A 534 20.97 20.95 -0.88
C SER A 534 21.97 19.90 -0.36
N LYS A 535 21.48 18.92 0.42
CA LYS A 535 22.26 17.77 0.90
C LYS A 535 22.13 16.52 0.01
N GLY A 536 21.35 16.58 -1.07
CA GLY A 536 21.07 15.42 -1.92
C GLY A 536 20.29 14.30 -1.23
N VAL A 537 19.53 14.62 -0.17
CA VAL A 537 18.72 13.67 0.61
C VAL A 537 17.26 13.78 0.17
N GLY A 538 16.57 12.66 0.00
CA GLY A 538 15.13 12.63 -0.34
C GLY A 538 14.21 12.48 0.86
N LEU A 539 12.98 12.04 0.60
CA LEU A 539 12.09 11.53 1.65
C LEU A 539 12.57 10.15 2.13
N THR A 540 12.47 9.91 3.44
CA THR A 540 12.73 8.61 4.07
C THR A 540 11.63 7.60 3.71
N THR A 541 11.89 6.30 3.90
CA THR A 541 10.89 5.25 3.61
C THR A 541 9.58 5.39 4.41
N PRO A 542 9.58 5.81 5.71
CA PRO A 542 8.33 6.10 6.41
C PRO A 542 7.53 7.27 5.81
N GLU A 543 8.20 8.32 5.32
CA GLU A 543 7.53 9.45 4.64
C GLU A 543 7.00 9.03 3.26
N GLN A 544 7.75 8.21 2.53
CA GLN A 544 7.30 7.67 1.25
C GLN A 544 6.10 6.72 1.40
N ALA A 545 6.04 5.94 2.50
CA ALA A 545 4.90 5.09 2.81
C ALA A 545 3.61 5.90 3.00
N VAL A 546 3.70 7.06 3.67
CA VAL A 546 2.58 8.02 3.77
C VAL A 546 2.17 8.49 2.38
N LEU A 547 3.10 8.98 1.55
CA LEU A 547 2.74 9.44 0.20
C LEU A 547 2.17 8.34 -0.70
N LEU A 548 2.65 7.10 -0.56
CA LEU A 548 2.11 5.95 -1.26
C LEU A 548 0.64 5.73 -0.88
N ALA A 549 0.32 5.77 0.41
CA ALA A 549 -1.05 5.65 0.91
C ALA A 549 -1.95 6.79 0.38
N TYR A 550 -1.50 8.05 0.47
CA TYR A 550 -2.28 9.19 -0.03
C TYR A 550 -2.47 9.18 -1.55
N SER A 551 -1.49 8.70 -2.31
CA SER A 551 -1.64 8.46 -3.75
C SER A 551 -2.75 7.47 -4.06
N LYS A 552 -2.78 6.35 -3.33
CA LYS A 552 -3.83 5.34 -3.47
C LYS A 552 -5.21 5.86 -3.08
N MET A 553 -5.33 6.56 -1.94
CA MET A 553 -6.62 7.11 -1.49
C MET A 553 -7.20 8.10 -2.49
N TRP A 554 -6.40 9.08 -2.93
CA TRP A 554 -6.85 10.07 -3.90
C TRP A 554 -7.25 9.42 -5.22
N LEU A 555 -6.39 8.54 -5.75
CA LEU A 555 -6.65 7.91 -7.04
C LEU A 555 -7.84 6.94 -6.99
N ASN A 556 -8.06 6.26 -5.86
CA ASN A 556 -9.22 5.38 -5.69
C ASN A 556 -10.53 6.15 -5.90
N ASP A 557 -10.68 7.33 -5.29
CA ASP A 557 -11.87 8.17 -5.47
C ASP A 557 -12.08 8.53 -6.95
N GLU A 558 -11.01 8.97 -7.63
CA GLU A 558 -11.05 9.34 -9.05
C GLU A 558 -11.44 8.15 -9.95
N ILE A 559 -10.94 6.94 -9.67
CA ILE A 559 -11.25 5.74 -10.46
C ILE A 559 -12.68 5.28 -10.19
N VAL A 560 -13.10 5.24 -8.92
CA VAL A 560 -14.46 4.81 -8.53
C VAL A 560 -15.52 5.75 -9.10
N GLU A 561 -15.23 7.02 -9.34
CA GLU A 561 -16.15 7.99 -9.96
C GLU A 561 -16.07 8.01 -11.50
N SER A 562 -15.11 7.31 -12.10
CA SER A 562 -14.92 7.24 -13.56
C SER A 562 -15.64 6.05 -14.22
N ASP A 563 -15.48 5.91 -15.53
CA ASP A 563 -15.94 4.77 -16.34
C ASP A 563 -14.87 3.66 -16.49
N VAL A 564 -13.74 3.76 -15.77
CA VAL A 564 -12.67 2.75 -15.79
C VAL A 564 -13.16 1.36 -15.34
N PRO A 565 -13.98 1.21 -14.28
CA PRO A 565 -14.50 -0.11 -13.87
C PRO A 565 -15.43 -0.78 -14.90
N GLU A 566 -15.97 -0.02 -15.86
CA GLU A 566 -16.87 -0.50 -16.91
C GLU A 566 -16.14 -0.94 -18.18
N ASP A 567 -14.87 -0.56 -18.38
CA ASP A 567 -14.08 -1.04 -19.51
C ASP A 567 -14.06 -2.59 -19.51
N SER A 568 -14.34 -3.18 -20.68
CA SER A 568 -14.56 -4.62 -20.82
C SER A 568 -13.35 -5.46 -20.37
N TRP A 569 -12.14 -4.94 -20.57
CA TRP A 569 -10.93 -5.63 -20.19
C TRP A 569 -10.51 -5.28 -18.77
N ILE A 570 -10.59 -4.01 -18.35
CA ILE A 570 -10.23 -3.60 -16.99
C ILE A 570 -11.18 -4.27 -15.99
N GLY A 571 -12.47 -4.36 -16.30
CA GLY A 571 -13.48 -5.03 -15.49
C GLY A 571 -13.20 -6.51 -15.22
N SER A 572 -12.36 -7.16 -16.04
CA SER A 572 -11.89 -8.53 -15.77
C SER A 572 -10.99 -8.63 -14.52
N ALA A 573 -10.47 -7.50 -14.03
CA ALA A 573 -9.76 -7.39 -12.75
C ALA A 573 -10.58 -7.92 -11.58
N LEU A 574 -11.90 -7.76 -11.62
CA LEU A 574 -12.82 -8.25 -10.59
C LEU A 574 -12.64 -9.75 -10.35
N ALA A 575 -12.53 -10.54 -11.41
CA ALA A 575 -12.34 -11.98 -11.28
C ALA A 575 -10.96 -12.30 -10.68
N ARG A 576 -9.91 -11.57 -11.07
CA ARG A 576 -8.53 -11.79 -10.59
C ARG A 576 -8.33 -11.46 -9.11
N TYR A 577 -9.20 -10.65 -8.52
CA TYR A 577 -9.22 -10.40 -7.08
C TYR A 577 -9.59 -11.67 -6.29
N PHE A 578 -10.43 -12.55 -6.81
CA PHE A 578 -10.88 -13.74 -6.10
C PHE A 578 -9.96 -14.97 -6.30
N PRO A 579 -9.88 -15.88 -5.32
CA PRO A 579 -9.20 -17.18 -5.45
C PRO A 579 -9.61 -17.97 -6.70
N VAL A 580 -8.75 -18.89 -7.16
CA VAL A 580 -9.01 -19.69 -8.38
C VAL A 580 -10.35 -20.43 -8.26
N ALA A 581 -10.58 -21.08 -7.12
CA ALA A 581 -11.81 -21.84 -6.86
C ALA A 581 -13.09 -20.98 -7.03
N MET A 582 -13.07 -19.71 -6.58
CA MET A 582 -14.22 -18.81 -6.74
C MET A 582 -14.47 -18.44 -8.20
N ARG A 583 -13.40 -18.22 -8.97
CA ARG A 583 -13.50 -17.89 -10.40
C ARG A 583 -14.11 -19.03 -11.20
N GLU A 584 -13.70 -20.25 -10.90
CA GLU A 584 -14.14 -21.45 -11.63
C GLU A 584 -15.56 -21.88 -11.25
N GLN A 585 -15.92 -21.81 -9.96
CA GLN A 585 -17.20 -22.33 -9.46
C GLN A 585 -18.31 -21.27 -9.39
N PHE A 586 -17.96 -19.99 -9.21
CA PHE A 586 -18.92 -18.90 -8.95
C PHE A 586 -18.69 -17.67 -9.84
N GLY A 587 -18.12 -17.86 -11.03
CA GLY A 587 -17.79 -16.80 -11.98
C GLY A 587 -18.96 -15.87 -12.34
N ASP A 588 -20.19 -16.40 -12.38
CA ASP A 588 -21.39 -15.63 -12.68
C ASP A 588 -21.92 -14.83 -11.47
N CYS A 589 -21.64 -15.27 -10.24
CA CYS A 589 -21.89 -14.49 -9.03
C CYS A 589 -20.92 -13.31 -8.93
N ILE A 590 -19.68 -13.45 -9.40
CA ILE A 590 -18.64 -12.42 -9.29
C ILE A 590 -19.07 -11.10 -9.94
N GLN A 591 -19.71 -11.14 -11.11
CA GLN A 591 -20.17 -9.93 -11.80
C GLN A 591 -21.33 -9.21 -11.08
N ARG A 592 -22.04 -9.89 -10.18
CA ARG A 592 -23.13 -9.32 -9.36
C ARG A 592 -22.65 -8.82 -7.99
N HIS A 593 -21.35 -8.86 -7.72
CA HIS A 593 -20.82 -8.41 -6.43
C HIS A 593 -21.17 -6.93 -6.19
N PRO A 594 -21.81 -6.55 -5.05
CA PRO A 594 -22.26 -5.18 -4.80
C PRO A 594 -21.13 -4.14 -4.81
N LEU A 595 -19.92 -4.55 -4.42
CA LEU A 595 -18.71 -3.72 -4.43
C LEU A 595 -17.85 -3.89 -5.69
N ARG A 596 -18.44 -4.27 -6.83
CA ARG A 596 -17.68 -4.55 -8.07
C ARG A 596 -16.79 -3.38 -8.48
N ARG A 597 -17.30 -2.14 -8.42
CA ARG A 597 -16.54 -0.95 -8.83
C ARG A 597 -15.36 -0.70 -7.91
N GLU A 598 -15.59 -0.77 -6.60
CA GLU A 598 -14.59 -0.53 -5.57
C GLU A 598 -13.50 -1.61 -5.60
N ILE A 599 -13.85 -2.90 -5.74
CA ILE A 599 -12.87 -4.00 -5.90
C ILE A 599 -11.99 -3.79 -7.13
N ILE A 600 -12.59 -3.44 -8.28
CA ILE A 600 -11.82 -3.20 -9.52
C ILE A 600 -10.85 -2.03 -9.32
N ALA A 601 -11.33 -0.91 -8.76
CA ALA A 601 -10.50 0.27 -8.53
C ALA A 601 -9.31 -0.07 -7.63
N THR A 602 -9.55 -0.67 -6.45
CA THR A 602 -8.50 -1.04 -5.50
C THR A 602 -7.50 -2.03 -6.09
N HIS A 603 -7.96 -3.07 -6.78
CA HIS A 603 -7.06 -4.07 -7.36
C HIS A 603 -6.18 -3.47 -8.48
N VAL A 604 -6.77 -2.64 -9.35
CA VAL A 604 -6.05 -1.98 -10.45
C VAL A 604 -5.03 -0.96 -9.91
N LEU A 605 -5.44 -0.12 -8.95
CA LEU A 605 -4.56 0.92 -8.40
C LEU A 605 -3.39 0.30 -7.65
N ASN A 606 -3.59 -0.75 -6.84
CA ASN A 606 -2.50 -1.44 -6.14
C ASN A 606 -1.51 -2.03 -7.14
N SER A 607 -2.01 -2.71 -8.16
CA SER A 607 -1.18 -3.30 -9.22
C SER A 607 -0.37 -2.25 -10.00
N MET A 608 -0.90 -1.04 -10.17
CA MET A 608 -0.23 0.06 -10.86
C MET A 608 0.76 0.80 -9.95
N ILE A 609 0.27 1.40 -8.87
CA ILE A 609 1.03 2.30 -8.00
C ILE A 609 2.24 1.59 -7.39
N ASN A 610 2.11 0.30 -7.05
CA ASN A 610 3.24 -0.48 -6.54
C ASN A 610 4.36 -0.71 -7.59
N ARG A 611 4.12 -0.44 -8.89
CA ARG A 611 5.12 -0.54 -9.97
C ARG A 611 5.73 0.80 -10.34
N VAL A 612 4.90 1.84 -10.44
CA VAL A 612 5.30 3.15 -10.98
C VAL A 612 5.59 4.20 -9.91
N GLY A 613 5.19 3.97 -8.66
CA GLY A 613 5.42 4.88 -7.54
C GLY A 613 4.28 5.88 -7.30
N SER A 614 4.37 6.59 -6.18
CA SER A 614 3.29 7.44 -5.65
C SER A 614 3.03 8.72 -6.46
N THR A 615 4.04 9.26 -7.15
CA THR A 615 3.94 10.53 -7.89
C THR A 615 3.56 10.36 -9.35
N PHE A 616 3.60 9.13 -9.89
CA PHE A 616 3.49 8.86 -11.32
C PHE A 616 2.26 9.49 -11.96
N VAL A 617 1.07 9.26 -11.38
CA VAL A 617 -0.19 9.74 -11.97
C VAL A 617 -0.25 11.25 -11.96
N HIS A 618 0.13 11.88 -10.85
CA HIS A 618 0.21 13.34 -10.75
C HIS A 618 1.17 13.94 -11.79
N GLN A 619 2.36 13.34 -11.96
CA GLN A 619 3.32 13.79 -12.97
C GLN A 619 2.75 13.66 -14.39
N MET A 620 2.06 12.57 -14.71
CA MET A 620 1.42 12.40 -16.02
C MET A 620 0.34 13.46 -16.26
N ILE A 621 -0.46 13.80 -15.25
CA ILE A 621 -1.48 14.85 -15.34
C ILE A 621 -0.81 16.21 -15.59
N GLU A 622 0.23 16.57 -14.84
CA GLU A 622 0.96 17.82 -15.05
C GLU A 622 1.59 17.91 -16.44
N LEU A 623 2.09 16.78 -16.97
CA LEU A 623 2.75 16.72 -18.28
C LEU A 623 1.78 16.76 -19.46
N THR A 624 0.57 16.21 -19.30
CA THR A 624 -0.33 15.95 -20.45
C THR A 624 -1.66 16.68 -20.36
N GLY A 625 -2.05 17.16 -19.18
CA GLY A 625 -3.39 17.67 -18.90
C GLY A 625 -4.49 16.61 -18.92
N ALA A 626 -4.13 15.32 -19.01
CA ALA A 626 -5.08 14.21 -19.05
C ALA A 626 -5.78 13.98 -17.69
N LYS A 627 -6.91 13.28 -17.70
CA LYS A 627 -7.59 12.87 -16.47
C LYS A 627 -6.87 11.71 -15.79
N PRO A 628 -6.99 11.55 -14.46
CA PRO A 628 -6.43 10.38 -13.76
C PRO A 628 -6.86 9.04 -14.37
N SER A 629 -8.13 8.92 -14.78
CA SER A 629 -8.67 7.74 -15.46
C SER A 629 -7.94 7.38 -16.75
N ASP A 630 -7.52 8.39 -17.50
CA ASP A 630 -6.86 8.22 -18.79
C ASP A 630 -5.43 7.73 -18.57
N VAL A 631 -4.73 8.28 -17.57
CA VAL A 631 -3.40 7.80 -17.17
C VAL A 631 -3.45 6.33 -16.76
N VAL A 632 -4.47 5.91 -16.00
CA VAL A 632 -4.67 4.50 -15.61
C VAL A 632 -4.85 3.61 -16.84
N ARG A 633 -5.69 4.01 -17.81
CA ARG A 633 -5.87 3.28 -19.08
C ARG A 633 -4.56 3.16 -19.87
N GLY A 634 -3.83 4.27 -20.02
CA GLY A 634 -2.56 4.28 -20.75
C GLY A 634 -1.49 3.40 -20.10
N TYR A 635 -1.43 3.39 -18.77
CA TYR A 635 -0.56 2.47 -18.03
C TYR A 635 -0.94 1.01 -18.27
N LEU A 636 -2.23 0.69 -18.16
CA LEU A 636 -2.71 -0.68 -18.35
C LEU A 636 -2.49 -1.17 -19.78
N LEU A 637 -2.73 -0.33 -20.78
CA LEU A 637 -2.39 -0.62 -22.17
C LEU A 637 -0.90 -0.89 -22.34
N SER A 638 -0.04 -0.04 -21.76
CA SER A 638 1.41 -0.23 -21.78
C SER A 638 1.80 -1.57 -21.14
N ARG A 639 1.21 -1.89 -19.99
CA ARG A 639 1.48 -3.16 -19.29
C ARG A 639 1.17 -4.36 -20.17
N GLU A 640 0.00 -4.37 -20.82
CA GLU A 640 -0.46 -5.49 -21.65
C GLU A 640 0.29 -5.59 -22.98
N VAL A 641 0.43 -4.49 -23.72
CA VAL A 641 1.09 -4.46 -25.03
C VAL A 641 2.52 -4.98 -24.95
N PHE A 642 3.24 -4.64 -23.87
CA PHE A 642 4.60 -5.12 -23.65
C PHE A 642 4.71 -6.47 -22.92
N ALA A 643 3.59 -7.06 -22.51
CA ALA A 643 3.55 -8.29 -21.69
C ALA A 643 4.37 -8.15 -20.39
N SER A 644 4.25 -7.01 -19.74
CA SER A 644 5.14 -6.58 -18.65
C SER A 644 5.06 -7.44 -17.40
N VAL A 645 3.89 -8.01 -17.11
CA VAL A 645 3.70 -8.91 -15.96
C VAL A 645 4.68 -10.09 -16.00
N GLY A 646 4.86 -10.70 -17.17
CA GLY A 646 5.78 -11.83 -17.33
C GLY A 646 7.26 -11.43 -17.20
N VAL A 647 7.61 -10.18 -17.51
CA VAL A 647 8.98 -9.66 -17.31
C VAL A 647 9.24 -9.42 -15.82
N TRP A 648 8.30 -8.77 -15.13
CA TRP A 648 8.41 -8.53 -13.70
C TRP A 648 8.51 -9.82 -12.90
N GLN A 649 7.68 -10.83 -13.20
CA GLN A 649 7.76 -12.14 -12.54
C GLN A 649 9.14 -12.80 -12.70
N LYS A 650 9.77 -12.68 -13.87
CA LYS A 650 11.12 -13.20 -14.09
C LYS A 650 12.19 -12.42 -13.33
N ILE A 651 12.03 -11.10 -13.17
CA ILE A 651 12.94 -10.28 -12.35
C ILE A 651 12.78 -10.63 -10.87
N GLU A 652 11.54 -10.78 -10.40
CA GLU A 652 11.21 -11.15 -9.01
C GLU A 652 11.73 -12.54 -8.64
N ALA A 653 11.75 -13.47 -9.59
CA ALA A 653 12.33 -14.80 -9.42
C ALA A 653 13.86 -14.77 -9.17
N LEU A 654 14.53 -13.63 -9.33
CA LEU A 654 15.96 -13.45 -9.03
C LEU A 654 16.22 -13.11 -7.56
N ASP A 655 15.19 -13.10 -6.70
CA ASP A 655 15.32 -12.81 -5.27
C ASP A 655 16.35 -13.72 -4.61
N ASN A 656 17.37 -13.11 -3.97
CA ASN A 656 18.53 -13.79 -3.38
C ASN A 656 19.38 -14.62 -4.36
N VAL A 657 19.10 -14.57 -5.67
CA VAL A 657 19.93 -15.18 -6.74
C VAL A 657 20.98 -14.19 -7.22
N VAL A 658 20.61 -12.93 -7.38
CA VAL A 658 21.50 -11.83 -7.78
C VAL A 658 21.44 -10.72 -6.74
N ALA A 659 22.44 -9.82 -6.76
CA ALA A 659 22.43 -8.65 -5.90
C ALA A 659 21.19 -7.76 -6.16
N ASP A 660 20.60 -7.22 -5.09
CA ASP A 660 19.40 -6.37 -5.18
C ASP A 660 19.59 -5.14 -6.11
N SER A 661 20.82 -4.61 -6.21
CA SER A 661 21.14 -3.53 -7.14
C SER A 661 20.92 -3.91 -8.61
N VAL A 662 21.21 -5.15 -9.00
CA VAL A 662 21.02 -5.65 -10.37
C VAL A 662 19.53 -5.73 -10.69
N GLN A 663 18.73 -6.29 -9.77
CA GLN A 663 17.27 -6.29 -9.95
C GLN A 663 16.70 -4.88 -10.05
N TYR A 664 17.14 -3.98 -9.18
CA TYR A 664 16.71 -2.59 -9.18
C TYR A 664 16.95 -1.92 -10.54
N GLU A 665 18.14 -2.09 -11.14
CA GLU A 665 18.44 -1.54 -12.46
C GLU A 665 17.48 -2.05 -13.54
N MET A 666 17.12 -3.34 -13.49
CA MET A 666 16.18 -3.94 -14.43
C MET A 666 14.74 -3.42 -14.23
N ILE A 667 14.32 -3.24 -12.97
CA ILE A 667 13.01 -2.68 -12.62
C ILE A 667 12.89 -1.24 -13.13
N VAL A 668 13.90 -0.41 -12.89
CA VAL A 668 13.92 1.00 -13.33
C VAL A 668 13.91 1.09 -14.85
N GLU A 669 14.65 0.21 -15.54
CA GLU A 669 14.65 0.18 -17.00
C GLU A 669 13.26 -0.11 -17.58
N TRP A 670 12.62 -1.15 -17.06
CA TRP A 670 11.29 -1.50 -17.53
C TRP A 670 10.25 -0.45 -17.14
N ARG A 671 10.42 0.20 -15.98
CA ARG A 671 9.61 1.35 -15.59
C ARG A 671 9.74 2.50 -16.59
N ARG A 672 10.94 2.81 -17.09
CA ARG A 672 11.13 3.85 -18.12
C ARG A 672 10.35 3.55 -19.39
N LEU A 673 10.40 2.30 -19.87
CA LEU A 673 9.57 1.85 -21.00
C LEU A 673 8.09 2.08 -20.73
N ILE A 674 7.59 1.67 -19.56
CA ILE A 674 6.18 1.84 -19.19
C ILE A 674 5.78 3.32 -19.10
N THR A 675 6.62 4.17 -18.51
CA THR A 675 6.38 5.61 -18.42
C THR A 675 6.30 6.22 -19.81
N ARG A 676 7.25 5.91 -20.70
CA ARG A 676 7.25 6.40 -22.08
C ARG A 676 6.04 5.91 -22.86
N ALA A 677 5.71 4.62 -22.76
CA ALA A 677 4.55 4.03 -23.41
C ALA A 677 3.24 4.66 -22.90
N THR A 678 3.13 4.92 -21.60
CA THR A 678 1.95 5.59 -21.04
C THR A 678 1.79 6.99 -21.63
N MET A 679 2.87 7.78 -21.70
CA MET A 679 2.87 9.09 -22.36
C MET A 679 2.53 9.03 -23.86
N TRP A 680 2.94 7.96 -24.55
CA TRP A 680 2.57 7.72 -25.94
C TRP A 680 1.07 7.51 -26.07
N PHE A 681 0.48 6.66 -25.22
CA PHE A 681 -0.97 6.44 -25.21
C PHE A 681 -1.75 7.72 -24.88
N MET A 682 -1.24 8.61 -24.02
CA MET A 682 -1.93 9.88 -23.71
C MET A 682 -2.11 10.79 -24.93
N ARG A 683 -1.24 10.64 -25.94
CA ARG A 683 -1.31 11.40 -27.20
C ARG A 683 -1.96 10.61 -28.34
N SER A 684 -2.24 9.32 -28.12
CA SER A 684 -2.74 8.43 -29.14
C SER A 684 -4.26 8.33 -29.10
N ARG A 685 -4.90 8.38 -30.27
CA ARG A 685 -6.33 8.08 -30.43
C ARG A 685 -6.73 6.68 -29.92
N ARG A 686 -5.74 5.80 -29.74
CA ARG A 686 -5.95 4.43 -29.23
C ARG A 686 -6.42 4.39 -27.79
N LEU A 687 -6.23 5.46 -27.02
CA LEU A 687 -6.70 5.53 -25.63
C LEU A 687 -8.23 5.51 -25.51
N GLU A 688 -8.93 5.96 -26.56
CA GLU A 688 -10.39 5.96 -26.63
C GLU A 688 -10.97 4.59 -27.01
N GLU A 689 -10.13 3.65 -27.46
CA GLU A 689 -10.55 2.30 -27.80
C GLU A 689 -10.65 1.42 -26.55
N PRO A 690 -11.55 0.40 -26.56
CA PRO A 690 -11.54 -0.62 -25.52
C PRO A 690 -10.14 -1.25 -25.37
N THR A 691 -9.71 -1.41 -24.12
CA THR A 691 -8.31 -1.74 -23.80
C THR A 691 -7.82 -3.04 -24.48
N ASP A 692 -8.68 -4.06 -24.57
CA ASP A 692 -8.40 -5.33 -25.25
C ASP A 692 -8.16 -5.16 -26.75
N ARG A 693 -8.94 -4.31 -27.42
CA ARG A 693 -8.83 -4.07 -28.86
C ARG A 693 -7.56 -3.32 -29.21
N ALA A 694 -7.25 -2.26 -28.45
CA ALA A 694 -6.02 -1.51 -28.63
C ALA A 694 -4.79 -2.40 -28.37
N ALA A 695 -4.81 -3.21 -27.31
CA ALA A 695 -3.72 -4.14 -27.01
C ALA A 695 -3.54 -5.20 -28.11
N ALA A 696 -4.62 -5.83 -28.58
CA ALA A 696 -4.57 -6.85 -29.63
C ALA A 696 -4.06 -6.29 -30.97
N ARG A 697 -4.31 -5.01 -31.25
CA ARG A 697 -3.84 -4.32 -32.45
C ARG A 697 -2.33 -4.02 -32.42
N LEU A 698 -1.78 -3.70 -31.25
CA LEU A 698 -0.38 -3.33 -31.09
C LEU A 698 0.55 -4.52 -30.79
N ALA A 699 0.03 -5.59 -30.17
CA ALA A 699 0.80 -6.77 -29.80
C ALA A 699 1.59 -7.43 -30.97
N PRO A 700 1.05 -7.52 -32.21
CA PRO A 700 1.81 -8.05 -33.35
C PRO A 700 3.09 -7.27 -33.64
N ALA A 701 3.05 -5.94 -33.55
CA ALA A 701 4.22 -5.09 -33.77
C ALA A 701 5.27 -5.28 -32.68
N VAL A 702 4.85 -5.39 -31.42
CA VAL A 702 5.78 -5.70 -30.30
C VAL A 702 6.42 -7.07 -30.50
N SER A 703 5.63 -8.09 -30.89
CA SER A 703 6.20 -9.42 -31.19
C SER A 703 7.13 -9.38 -32.41
N PHE A 704 6.82 -8.57 -33.42
CA PHE A 704 7.63 -8.39 -34.62
C PHE A 704 8.99 -7.80 -34.29
N VAL A 705 9.00 -6.70 -33.53
CA VAL A 705 10.24 -6.05 -33.07
C VAL A 705 11.03 -7.02 -32.20
N ARG A 706 10.37 -7.66 -31.22
CA ARG A 706 11.02 -8.62 -30.31
C ARG A 706 11.75 -9.76 -31.04
N LYS A 707 11.20 -10.27 -32.14
CA LYS A 707 11.82 -11.36 -32.93
C LYS A 707 13.03 -10.91 -33.75
N ARG A 708 13.15 -9.61 -34.02
CA ARG A 708 14.25 -8.98 -34.78
C ARG A 708 15.27 -8.29 -33.89
N LEU A 709 15.09 -8.35 -32.57
CA LEU A 709 16.10 -7.88 -31.64
C LEU A 709 17.31 -8.80 -31.74
N GLU A 710 18.37 -8.31 -32.37
CA GLU A 710 19.68 -8.92 -32.23
C GLU A 710 20.11 -8.83 -30.76
N PRO A 711 20.85 -9.83 -30.24
CA PRO A 711 21.43 -9.75 -28.91
C PRO A 711 22.20 -8.44 -28.76
N GLN A 712 21.78 -7.59 -27.82
CA GLN A 712 22.49 -6.37 -27.52
C GLN A 712 23.86 -6.72 -26.94
N ALA A 713 24.91 -6.26 -27.62
CA ALA A 713 26.27 -6.25 -27.12
C ALA A 713 26.53 -4.97 -26.28
N SER A 714 25.61 -4.63 -25.38
CA SER A 714 25.81 -3.49 -24.47
C SER A 714 26.57 -3.94 -23.21
N PRO A 715 27.52 -3.12 -22.70
CA PRO A 715 28.25 -3.45 -21.46
C PRO A 715 27.32 -3.73 -20.28
N ARG A 716 26.17 -3.05 -20.24
CA ARG A 716 25.14 -3.22 -19.22
C ARG A 716 24.50 -4.61 -19.24
N VAL A 717 24.07 -5.08 -20.42
CA VAL A 717 23.48 -6.41 -20.56
C VAL A 717 24.51 -7.50 -20.26
N ALA A 718 25.75 -7.32 -20.71
CA ALA A 718 26.85 -8.23 -20.37
C ALA A 718 27.07 -8.31 -18.85
N GLY A 719 27.09 -7.16 -18.15
CA GLY A 719 27.23 -7.09 -16.69
C GLY A 719 26.09 -7.79 -15.94
N TRP A 720 24.84 -7.68 -16.41
CA TRP A 720 23.73 -8.42 -15.81
C TRP A 720 23.87 -9.94 -15.98
N ILE A 721 24.30 -10.40 -17.15
CA ILE A 721 24.51 -11.83 -17.40
C ILE A 721 25.64 -12.36 -16.51
N GLU A 722 26.75 -11.63 -16.40
CA GLU A 722 27.86 -11.96 -15.52
C GLU A 722 27.42 -12.03 -14.04
N ALA A 723 26.51 -11.14 -13.64
CA ALA A 723 25.93 -11.13 -12.30
C ALA A 723 24.90 -12.26 -12.03
N GLY A 724 24.64 -13.14 -13.01
CA GLY A 724 23.76 -14.31 -12.86
C GLY A 724 22.34 -14.15 -13.41
N VAL A 725 22.03 -13.06 -14.11
CA VAL A 725 20.73 -12.89 -14.76
C VAL A 725 20.63 -13.79 -16.00
N PRO A 726 19.52 -14.55 -16.20
CA PRO A 726 19.33 -15.33 -17.42
C PRO A 726 19.45 -14.47 -18.68
N ALA A 727 20.28 -14.89 -19.64
CA ALA A 727 20.58 -14.11 -20.84
C ALA A 727 19.34 -13.65 -21.60
N ALA A 728 18.32 -14.51 -21.73
CA ALA A 728 17.06 -14.14 -22.38
C ALA A 728 16.33 -12.98 -21.67
N LEU A 729 16.37 -12.92 -20.34
CA LEU A 729 15.78 -11.84 -19.57
C LEU A 729 16.62 -10.56 -19.65
N ALA A 730 17.94 -10.67 -19.51
CA ALA A 730 18.86 -9.54 -19.60
C ALA A 730 18.74 -8.85 -20.98
N GLN A 731 18.69 -9.63 -22.05
CA GLN A 731 18.47 -9.14 -23.42
C GLN A 731 17.10 -8.50 -23.59
N GLN A 732 16.05 -9.14 -23.07
CA GLN A 732 14.69 -8.59 -23.15
C GLN A 732 14.57 -7.23 -22.44
N VAL A 733 15.14 -7.09 -21.25
CA VAL A 733 15.10 -5.82 -20.48
C VAL A 733 16.02 -4.77 -21.10
N GLY A 734 17.22 -5.17 -21.56
CA GLY A 734 18.14 -4.25 -22.23
C GLY A 734 17.59 -3.67 -23.53
N ALA A 735 16.67 -4.41 -24.17
CA ALA A 735 16.00 -3.97 -25.38
C ALA A 735 14.74 -3.10 -25.17
N ALA A 736 14.53 -2.58 -23.96
CA ALA A 736 13.36 -1.77 -23.61
C ALA A 736 13.14 -0.59 -24.57
N ASP A 737 14.18 0.16 -24.91
CA ASP A 737 14.08 1.32 -25.80
C ASP A 737 13.75 0.94 -27.25
N GLN A 738 14.27 -0.18 -27.75
CA GLN A 738 13.91 -0.66 -29.09
C GLN A 738 12.48 -1.21 -29.11
N LEU A 739 12.04 -1.88 -28.04
CA LEU A 739 10.67 -2.35 -27.90
C LEU A 739 9.69 -1.16 -27.92
N PHE A 740 10.02 -0.03 -27.31
CA PHE A 740 9.17 1.17 -27.35
C PHE A 740 8.81 1.59 -28.79
N ASN A 741 9.77 1.52 -29.72
CA ASN A 741 9.55 1.87 -31.13
C ASN A 741 8.48 0.99 -31.81
N ALA A 742 8.10 -0.16 -31.24
CA ALA A 742 7.04 -0.99 -31.77
C ALA A 742 5.68 -0.28 -31.83
N LEU A 743 5.41 0.67 -30.93
CA LEU A 743 4.17 1.46 -30.93
C LEU A 743 4.11 2.35 -32.18
N ASP A 744 5.20 3.07 -32.45
CA ASP A 744 5.35 3.93 -33.61
C ASP A 744 5.32 3.14 -34.92
N ILE A 745 6.02 2.00 -34.98
CA ILE A 745 6.01 1.08 -36.14
C ILE A 745 4.58 0.60 -36.42
N ALA A 746 3.82 0.24 -35.38
CA ALA A 746 2.44 -0.19 -35.54
C ALA A 746 1.55 0.93 -36.11
N GLU A 747 1.68 2.14 -35.57
CA GLU A 747 0.88 3.29 -36.02
C GLU A 747 1.20 3.66 -37.48
N VAL A 748 2.49 3.73 -37.83
CA VAL A 748 2.96 4.02 -39.19
C VAL A 748 2.46 2.96 -40.18
N ALA A 749 2.64 1.68 -39.84
CA ALA A 749 2.22 0.58 -40.71
C ALA A 749 0.72 0.63 -40.99
N GLU A 750 -0.10 0.91 -39.97
CA GLU A 750 -1.55 0.97 -40.12
C GLU A 750 -2.01 2.21 -40.90
N VAL A 751 -1.51 3.39 -40.55
CA VAL A 751 -1.90 4.65 -41.20
C VAL A 751 -1.49 4.67 -42.67
N SER A 752 -0.28 4.20 -42.97
CA SER A 752 0.26 4.17 -44.33
C SER A 752 -0.09 2.89 -45.10
N LYS A 753 -0.84 1.96 -44.49
CA LYS A 753 -1.18 0.64 -45.06
C LYS A 753 0.05 -0.14 -45.57
N ALA A 754 1.16 -0.02 -44.86
CA ALA A 754 2.42 -0.69 -45.18
C ALA A 754 2.60 -1.96 -44.33
N SER A 755 3.51 -2.85 -44.73
CA SER A 755 3.91 -3.96 -43.87
C SER A 755 4.74 -3.46 -42.68
N LEU A 756 4.75 -4.24 -41.59
CA LEU A 756 5.61 -3.96 -40.43
C LEU A 756 7.10 -3.92 -40.81
N ASP A 757 7.52 -4.74 -41.78
CA ASP A 757 8.87 -4.72 -42.35
C ASP A 757 9.23 -3.36 -42.93
N VAL A 758 8.39 -2.85 -43.85
CA VAL A 758 8.64 -1.56 -44.49
C VAL A 758 8.60 -0.42 -43.47
N ALA A 759 7.61 -0.42 -42.57
CA ALA A 759 7.50 0.61 -41.54
C ALA A 759 8.72 0.63 -40.60
N ALA A 760 9.19 -0.54 -40.17
CA ALA A 760 10.35 -0.66 -39.30
C ALA A 760 11.65 -0.22 -40.00
N GLU A 761 11.91 -0.72 -41.22
CA GLU A 761 13.11 -0.37 -41.99
C GLU A 761 13.16 1.13 -42.31
N VAL A 762 12.03 1.75 -42.66
CA VAL A 762 11.97 3.20 -42.87
C VAL A 762 12.18 3.96 -41.56
N LEU A 763 11.58 3.52 -40.44
CA LEU A 763 11.76 4.17 -39.14
C LEU A 763 13.23 4.16 -38.68
N PHE A 764 13.88 3.00 -38.74
CA PHE A 764 15.30 2.88 -38.39
C PHE A 764 16.19 3.61 -39.40
N GLY A 765 15.87 3.52 -40.70
CA GLY A 765 16.61 4.20 -41.76
C GLY A 765 16.58 5.72 -41.66
N VAL A 766 15.43 6.32 -41.34
CA VAL A 766 15.30 7.76 -41.03
C VAL A 766 16.10 8.10 -39.77
N GLY A 767 15.98 7.28 -38.73
CA GLY A 767 16.71 7.44 -37.47
C GLY A 767 18.21 7.47 -37.66
N GLU A 768 18.78 6.58 -38.48
CA GLU A 768 20.21 6.50 -38.78
C GLU A 768 20.70 7.71 -39.60
N ARG A 769 19.97 8.05 -40.68
CA ARG A 769 20.32 9.15 -41.59
C ARG A 769 20.37 10.51 -40.92
N LEU A 770 19.45 10.76 -39.98
CA LEU A 770 19.37 11.99 -39.21
C LEU A 770 20.13 11.89 -37.87
N GLY A 771 20.40 10.68 -37.37
CA GLY A 771 20.93 10.38 -36.03
C GLY A 771 20.04 10.88 -34.91
N LEU A 772 18.77 10.49 -35.00
CA LEU A 772 17.76 10.85 -34.01
C LEU A 772 18.02 10.19 -32.66
N GLU A 773 18.72 9.04 -32.65
CA GLU A 773 19.10 8.35 -31.42
C GLU A 773 20.10 9.17 -30.59
N GLN A 774 21.13 9.74 -31.24
CA GLN A 774 22.07 10.63 -30.56
C GLN A 774 21.40 11.90 -30.06
N LEU A 775 20.49 12.47 -30.86
CA LEU A 775 19.70 13.63 -30.43
C LEU A 775 18.85 13.32 -29.19
N ARG A 776 18.24 12.12 -29.14
CA ARG A 776 17.48 11.65 -27.98
C ARG A 776 18.37 11.51 -26.75
N GLN A 777 19.55 10.89 -26.90
CA GLN A 777 20.54 10.80 -25.82
C GLN A 777 20.97 12.18 -25.30
N GLN A 778 21.12 13.16 -26.18
CA GLN A 778 21.43 14.54 -25.80
C GLN A 778 20.29 15.23 -25.05
N ILE A 779 19.02 14.98 -25.43
CA ILE A 779 17.86 15.42 -24.65
C ILE A 779 17.89 14.74 -23.27
N ASP A 780 18.24 13.45 -23.20
CA ASP A 780 18.35 12.69 -21.95
C ASP A 780 19.50 13.17 -21.03
N LEU A 781 20.51 13.85 -21.58
CA LEU A 781 21.58 14.48 -20.81
C LEU A 781 21.22 15.87 -20.27
N LEU A 782 20.08 16.46 -20.68
CA LEU A 782 19.66 17.73 -20.14
C LEU A 782 19.48 17.67 -18.61
N PRO A 783 19.86 18.75 -17.89
CA PRO A 783 19.61 18.89 -16.47
C PRO A 783 18.13 18.68 -16.16
N ALA A 784 17.86 18.11 -14.98
CA ALA A 784 16.51 17.87 -14.47
C ALA A 784 16.40 18.31 -12.99
N ASP A 785 17.17 19.33 -12.62
CA ASP A 785 17.31 19.80 -11.22
C ASP A 785 16.10 20.58 -10.73
N THR A 786 15.25 21.03 -11.65
CA THR A 786 14.02 21.77 -11.38
C THR A 786 12.85 21.18 -12.15
N ASN A 787 11.63 21.45 -11.67
CA ASN A 787 10.42 21.00 -12.36
C ASN A 787 10.36 21.47 -13.82
N TRP A 788 10.67 22.74 -14.07
CA TRP A 788 10.62 23.33 -15.40
C TRP A 788 11.63 22.68 -16.36
N GLN A 789 12.81 22.32 -15.87
CA GLN A 789 13.78 21.58 -16.66
C GLN A 789 13.28 20.17 -16.99
N THR A 790 12.69 19.46 -16.02
CA THR A 790 12.07 18.15 -16.25
C THR A 790 10.94 18.23 -17.27
N LEU A 791 10.03 19.20 -17.14
CA LEU A 791 8.94 19.43 -18.09
C LEU A 791 9.49 19.75 -19.49
N ALA A 792 10.50 20.62 -19.60
CA ALA A 792 11.12 20.96 -20.88
C ALA A 792 11.79 19.74 -21.55
N LYS A 793 12.50 18.93 -20.77
CA LYS A 793 13.13 17.69 -21.24
C LYS A 793 12.08 16.70 -21.77
N VAL A 794 11.00 16.48 -21.03
CA VAL A 794 9.91 15.60 -21.48
C VAL A 794 9.22 16.16 -22.73
N ALA A 795 8.99 17.47 -22.79
CA ALA A 795 8.40 18.12 -23.95
C ALA A 795 9.29 17.97 -25.20
N LEU A 796 10.60 18.19 -25.10
CA LEU A 796 11.53 17.97 -26.22
C LEU A 796 11.56 16.51 -26.68
N ALA A 797 11.58 15.56 -25.75
CA ALA A 797 11.54 14.13 -26.09
C ALA A 797 10.22 13.75 -26.79
N GLY A 798 9.11 14.35 -26.33
CA GLY A 798 7.80 14.22 -26.96
C GLY A 798 7.76 14.78 -28.38
N ASP A 799 8.21 16.02 -28.55
CA ASP A 799 8.30 16.70 -29.85
C ASP A 799 9.19 15.91 -30.83
N LEU A 800 10.33 15.39 -30.37
CA LEU A 800 11.20 14.55 -31.19
C LEU A 800 10.48 13.29 -31.70
N ALA A 801 9.75 12.61 -30.82
CA ALA A 801 9.00 11.41 -31.19
C ALA A 801 7.89 11.74 -32.22
N ASP A 802 7.15 12.83 -32.00
CA ASP A 802 6.06 13.25 -32.90
C ASP A 802 6.61 13.66 -34.28
N LEU A 803 7.75 14.36 -34.30
CA LEU A 803 8.46 14.72 -35.53
C LEU A 803 9.00 13.50 -36.26
N GLN A 804 9.65 12.57 -35.56
CA GLN A 804 10.12 11.32 -36.14
C GLN A 804 8.95 10.56 -36.80
N ASN A 805 7.82 10.42 -36.09
CA ASN A 805 6.63 9.75 -36.63
C ASN A 805 6.07 10.46 -37.86
N SER A 806 6.02 11.79 -37.86
CA SER A 806 5.57 12.56 -39.03
C SER A 806 6.46 12.32 -40.24
N ILE A 807 7.78 12.40 -40.04
CA ILE A 807 8.77 12.18 -41.10
C ILE A 807 8.71 10.74 -41.64
N VAL A 808 8.61 9.76 -40.75
CA VAL A 808 8.50 8.34 -41.13
C VAL A 808 7.21 8.10 -41.91
N ARG A 809 6.08 8.69 -41.50
CA ARG A 809 4.81 8.57 -42.24
C ARG A 809 4.94 9.13 -43.66
N ASP A 810 5.52 10.32 -43.82
CA ASP A 810 5.77 10.90 -45.15
C ASP A 810 6.73 10.02 -45.98
N ALA A 811 7.82 9.53 -45.39
CA ALA A 811 8.76 8.66 -46.07
C ALA A 811 8.10 7.36 -46.55
N VAL A 812 7.25 6.73 -45.73
CA VAL A 812 6.54 5.50 -46.10
C VAL A 812 5.52 5.72 -47.23
N GLN A 813 4.96 6.92 -47.36
CA GLN A 813 4.02 7.26 -48.45
C GLN A 813 4.70 7.48 -49.81
N GLY A 814 6.03 7.59 -49.85
CA GLY A 814 6.78 7.71 -51.09
C GLY A 814 6.60 6.54 -52.07
N GLU A 815 6.92 6.77 -53.34
CA GLU A 815 6.87 5.75 -54.40
C GLU A 815 7.88 4.61 -54.13
N GLY A 816 7.59 3.42 -54.66
CA GLY A 816 8.39 2.21 -54.46
C GLY A 816 7.79 1.24 -53.42
N ALA A 817 8.09 -0.05 -53.59
CA ALA A 817 7.58 -1.11 -52.74
C ALA A 817 8.52 -1.44 -51.57
N ALA A 818 9.84 -1.31 -51.78
CA ALA A 818 10.84 -1.58 -50.74
C ALA A 818 11.11 -0.33 -49.88
N ALA A 819 11.56 -0.54 -48.64
CA ALA A 819 11.92 0.56 -47.74
C ALA A 819 13.06 1.42 -48.29
N ALA A 820 14.04 0.79 -48.97
CA ALA A 820 15.16 1.50 -49.59
C ALA A 820 14.69 2.50 -50.67
N ASP A 821 13.74 2.11 -51.51
CA ASP A 821 13.17 2.98 -52.54
C ASP A 821 12.43 4.16 -51.90
N LYS A 822 11.64 3.89 -50.86
CA LYS A 822 10.88 4.90 -50.12
C LYS A 822 11.79 5.92 -49.45
N LEU A 823 12.87 5.47 -48.81
CA LEU A 823 13.89 6.33 -48.19
C LEU A 823 14.60 7.19 -49.26
N ALA A 824 15.04 6.59 -50.36
CA ALA A 824 15.71 7.32 -51.45
C ALA A 824 14.78 8.34 -52.11
N GLY A 825 13.52 7.97 -52.34
CA GLY A 825 12.50 8.86 -52.90
C GLY A 825 12.18 10.02 -51.96
N TRP A 826 12.07 9.76 -50.66
CA TRP A 826 11.90 10.80 -49.64
C TRP A 826 13.08 11.79 -49.59
N GLU A 827 14.32 11.29 -49.56
CA GLU A 827 15.53 12.13 -49.63
C GLU A 827 15.55 12.98 -50.91
N GLY A 828 15.18 12.38 -52.03
CA GLY A 828 15.14 13.02 -53.35
C GLY A 828 14.07 14.09 -53.49
N ARG A 829 12.96 14.01 -52.74
CA ARG A 829 11.90 15.02 -52.75
C ARG A 829 12.33 16.36 -52.14
N ASN A 830 13.25 16.34 -51.16
CA ASN A 830 13.63 17.55 -50.41
C ASN A 830 15.14 17.64 -50.07
N PRO A 831 16.04 17.63 -51.08
CA PRO A 831 17.48 17.50 -50.88
C PRO A 831 18.10 18.65 -50.08
N LEU A 832 17.58 19.89 -50.23
CA LEU A 832 18.10 21.06 -49.53
C LEU A 832 17.73 21.06 -48.03
N THR A 833 16.47 20.79 -47.71
CA THR A 833 15.97 20.74 -46.32
C THR A 833 16.61 19.56 -45.57
N PHE A 834 16.70 18.39 -46.23
CA PHE A 834 17.36 17.22 -45.68
C PHE A 834 18.86 17.47 -45.42
N ALA A 835 19.59 18.06 -46.37
CA ALA A 835 21.00 18.39 -46.18
C ALA A 835 21.22 19.39 -45.04
N ARG A 836 20.34 20.39 -44.88
CA ARG A 836 20.39 21.35 -43.77
C ARG A 836 20.15 20.66 -42.42
N ALA A 837 19.11 19.86 -42.30
CA ALA A 837 18.80 19.12 -41.07
C ALA A 837 19.94 18.18 -40.69
N ARG A 838 20.45 17.40 -41.65
CA ARG A 838 21.57 16.47 -41.42
C ARG A 838 22.84 17.19 -40.96
N ARG A 839 23.17 18.33 -41.57
CA ARG A 839 24.34 19.12 -41.16
C ARG A 839 24.19 19.66 -39.73
N LEU A 840 23.05 20.29 -39.42
CA LEU A 840 22.83 20.82 -38.08
C LEU A 840 22.90 19.70 -37.02
N LEU A 841 22.26 18.56 -37.28
CA LEU A 841 22.29 17.42 -36.35
C LEU A 841 23.70 16.82 -36.22
N ALA A 842 24.50 16.80 -37.29
CA ALA A 842 25.90 16.38 -37.21
C ALA A 842 26.74 17.35 -36.36
N ASP A 843 26.58 18.68 -36.56
CA ASP A 843 27.26 19.69 -35.75
C ASP A 843 26.87 19.57 -34.26
N LEU A 844 25.59 19.28 -34.00
CA LEU A 844 25.07 19.06 -32.65
C LEU A 844 25.67 17.81 -31.99
N ARG A 845 25.93 16.73 -32.74
CA ARG A 845 26.56 15.50 -32.23
C ARG A 845 27.98 15.72 -31.70
N GLU A 846 28.72 16.66 -32.28
CA GLU A 846 30.07 17.01 -31.81
C GLU A 846 30.05 17.86 -30.53
N THR A 847 28.88 18.40 -30.15
CA THR A 847 28.72 19.18 -28.94
C THR A 847 28.63 18.26 -27.72
N THR A 848 29.55 18.44 -26.76
CA THR A 848 29.66 17.60 -25.56
C THR A 848 28.55 17.85 -24.55
N SER A 849 28.05 19.08 -24.45
CA SER A 849 26.98 19.49 -23.52
C SER A 849 26.00 20.43 -24.22
N PRO A 850 25.05 19.91 -25.02
CA PRO A 850 24.05 20.73 -25.68
C PRO A 850 23.08 21.35 -24.66
N ASP A 851 22.70 22.61 -24.87
CA ASP A 851 21.70 23.27 -24.06
C ASP A 851 20.28 23.15 -24.66
N LEU A 852 19.29 23.61 -23.89
CA LEU A 852 17.89 23.61 -24.29
C LEU A 852 17.64 24.38 -25.60
N ALA A 853 18.37 25.48 -25.85
CA ALA A 853 18.19 26.29 -27.04
C ALA A 853 18.71 25.56 -28.29
N MET A 854 19.89 24.94 -28.19
CA MET A 854 20.48 24.13 -29.27
C MET A 854 19.55 22.98 -29.68
N LEU A 855 19.01 22.25 -28.71
CA LEU A 855 18.06 21.16 -28.97
C LEU A 855 16.73 21.65 -29.55
N SER A 856 16.23 22.80 -29.09
CA SER A 856 15.02 23.41 -29.65
C SER A 856 15.20 23.82 -31.12
N VAL A 857 16.38 24.32 -31.49
CA VAL A 857 16.72 24.64 -32.89
C VAL A 857 16.78 23.37 -33.74
N ALA A 858 17.37 22.29 -33.21
CA ALA A 858 17.39 21.00 -33.90
C ALA A 858 15.98 20.45 -34.18
N LEU A 859 15.07 20.51 -33.20
CA LEU A 859 13.67 20.11 -33.38
C LEU A 859 12.93 21.00 -34.39
N ARG A 860 13.24 22.30 -34.45
CA ARG A 860 12.66 23.20 -35.45
C ARG A 860 13.06 22.83 -36.87
N GLU A 861 14.32 22.44 -37.10
CA GLU A 861 14.74 21.97 -38.43
C GLU A 861 14.09 20.63 -38.80
N LEU A 862 13.93 19.72 -37.85
CA LEU A 862 13.14 18.50 -38.06
C LEU A 862 11.67 18.81 -38.36
N ARG A 863 11.09 19.84 -37.74
CA ARG A 863 9.72 20.29 -38.03
C ARG A 863 9.55 20.80 -39.46
N ASN A 864 10.50 21.57 -39.97
CA ASN A 864 10.49 22.01 -41.37
C ASN A 864 10.49 20.83 -42.37
N LEU A 865 11.12 19.72 -41.97
CA LEU A 865 11.20 18.48 -42.75
C LEU A 865 9.92 17.63 -42.63
N ALA A 866 9.09 17.86 -41.59
CA ALA A 866 7.86 17.11 -41.30
C ALA A 866 6.57 17.76 -41.82
N THR A 867 6.57 19.09 -42.03
CA THR A 867 5.38 19.89 -42.41
C THR A 867 5.19 20.09 -43.92
N GLN A 868 5.67 19.16 -44.73
CA GLN A 868 5.48 19.16 -46.19
C GLN A 868 5.04 17.78 -46.65
#